data_AF-A0A8H6YTW1-F1
#
_entry.id   AF-A0A8H6YTW1-F1
#
_cell.length_a   1.000
_cell.length_b   1.000
_cell.length_c   1.000
_cell.angle_alpha   90.00
_cell.angle_beta   90.00
_cell.angle_gamma   90.00
#
_symmetry.space_group_name_H-M   'P 1'
#
loop_
_entity.id
_entity.type
_entity.pdbx_description
1 polymer ?
#
loop_
_entity_poly.entity_id
_entity_poly.type
_entity_poly.pdbx_seq_one_letter_code
_entity_poly.pdbx_strand_id
1 'polypeptide(L)'
;MSFFRTTGHCLPPKVSSSVDGINHPNLFGAYICCDLLKEHVYRESGYSGGYTPALTLRGLFLQFLTFFSSSKVEQEYGGYIEIGEAVTVRFALESDLTGRRTDQAALATQWKKDHHPVVVLSREMTEVGPLLETTKSPHPHLNRLHRIEEKNYRWTSTFNSIRYWQCQHCPYGSDALPHLVGTSADAMEVDPPSPLFIPPAVCLLHNFNDDVLYELALRLPSESLISFSTAYPRLHDIVHAMHILLQRELRCFFLRTPLSESVLGIGVALDFRARTLSSDFDWLSQRAFVEFGIRESVEKRAFSFFLPLAFSQPHFARVYQHIWERLTELDREVQRAEDQMSRNPRHRSATPQRHEVICVVYRMMTNIVVSLMKSCDSAFSAPIGTSRAILHASEKAVVAYGHLFHLVISLCRTDPHILADATNRLRRFIDRKDARLKTQVPDLGELIVLMMVVVCRPPVGSGPPIKWANLAGPFLEEVLIRNVRWVLKDSPHLEVMERGPSDYRLAETFDRSRTSLRLVMFQISFLDLFFKAYGSDISRLDNNYGFPEKELPERMVEEVKEIYKINTWPAFFTRVRFTQGVAFGKEKFSDMLRDAVKTSAGRRYHNVAPSNRLNLLQGQRRRVEEESARRLSKSTQSNLML
;
A
#
# COMPACT_ATOMS: atom_id res chain seq x y z
N MET A 1 30.44 19.60 -1.93
CA MET A 1 29.09 20.13 -1.65
C MET A 1 29.14 20.96 -0.38
N SER A 2 28.62 22.19 -0.41
CA SER A 2 28.58 23.11 0.73
C SER A 2 27.15 23.19 1.32
N PHE A 3 27.00 23.14 2.65
CA PHE A 3 25.70 23.11 3.34
C PHE A 3 25.43 24.42 4.09
N PHE A 4 24.26 25.02 3.85
CA PHE A 4 23.74 26.12 4.67
C PHE A 4 22.50 25.66 5.42
N ARG A 5 22.51 25.76 6.76
CA ARG A 5 21.32 25.51 7.60
C ARG A 5 20.30 26.62 7.39
N THR A 6 19.16 26.31 6.79
CA THR A 6 17.96 27.16 6.81
C THR A 6 17.18 26.91 8.11
N THR A 7 16.63 27.97 8.69
CA THR A 7 16.00 28.05 10.02
C THR A 7 14.58 27.46 10.09
N GLY A 8 14.30 26.38 9.36
CA GLY A 8 13.02 25.68 9.43
C GLY A 8 13.18 24.21 9.03
N HIS A 9 12.95 23.29 9.97
CA HIS A 9 13.06 21.84 9.78
C HIS A 9 12.07 21.26 8.74
N CYS A 10 11.27 22.10 8.10
CA CYS A 10 10.29 21.74 7.08
C CYS A 10 10.69 22.15 5.65
N LEU A 11 11.81 22.87 5.47
CA LEU A 11 12.26 23.34 4.16
C LEU A 11 13.39 22.44 3.59
N PRO A 12 13.51 22.31 2.27
CA PRO A 12 14.60 21.57 1.65
C PRO A 12 15.97 22.16 2.05
N PRO A 13 17.00 21.30 2.25
CA PRO A 13 18.36 21.79 2.43
C PRO A 13 18.86 22.44 1.13
N LYS A 14 19.65 23.51 1.24
CA LYS A 14 20.36 24.08 0.09
C LYS A 14 21.61 23.26 -0.19
N VAL A 15 21.66 22.62 -1.37
CA VAL A 15 22.80 21.79 -1.82
C VAL A 15 23.33 22.33 -3.14
N SER A 16 24.65 22.40 -3.27
CA SER A 16 25.35 22.86 -4.48
C SER A 16 26.59 22.01 -4.76
N SER A 17 26.97 21.91 -6.04
CA SER A 17 28.26 21.34 -6.44
C SER A 17 29.38 22.31 -6.07
N SER A 18 30.48 21.77 -5.54
CA SER A 18 31.72 22.52 -5.31
C SER A 18 32.75 22.30 -6.42
N VAL A 19 32.36 21.57 -7.47
CA VAL A 19 33.20 21.25 -8.63
C VAL A 19 32.52 21.83 -9.86
N ASP A 20 33.25 22.68 -10.56
CA ASP A 20 32.83 23.26 -11.83
C ASP A 20 33.19 22.34 -13.00
N GLY A 21 32.53 22.52 -14.14
CA GLY A 21 32.84 21.80 -15.38
C GLY A 21 32.31 20.37 -15.47
N ILE A 22 31.51 19.90 -14.50
CA ILE A 22 30.79 18.62 -14.61
C ILE A 22 29.67 18.76 -15.64
N ASN A 23 29.79 18.06 -16.77
CA ASN A 23 28.79 18.07 -17.82
C ASN A 23 27.65 17.08 -17.50
N HIS A 24 26.61 17.54 -16.80
CA HIS A 24 25.44 16.74 -16.43
C HIS A 24 24.13 17.47 -16.76
N PRO A 25 23.10 16.80 -17.35
CA PRO A 25 21.87 17.45 -17.81
C PRO A 25 21.09 18.24 -16.74
N ASN A 26 21.22 17.83 -15.48
CA ASN A 26 20.55 18.45 -14.34
C ASN A 26 21.51 19.21 -13.39
N LEU A 27 22.71 19.55 -13.85
CA LEU A 27 23.67 20.36 -13.10
C LEU A 27 24.02 21.62 -13.90
N PHE A 28 23.66 22.79 -13.36
CA PHE A 28 23.84 24.09 -14.00
C PHE A 28 24.85 24.91 -13.20
N GLY A 29 26.13 24.79 -13.55
CA GLY A 29 27.22 25.30 -12.71
C GLY A 29 27.19 24.61 -11.34
N ALA A 30 27.00 25.39 -10.27
CA ALA A 30 26.87 24.86 -8.92
C ALA A 30 25.44 24.39 -8.56
N TYR A 31 24.42 24.76 -9.34
CA TYR A 31 23.01 24.46 -9.03
C TYR A 31 22.59 23.06 -9.49
N ILE A 32 22.00 22.27 -8.59
CA ILE A 32 21.47 20.93 -8.88
C ILE A 32 19.96 21.04 -9.11
N CYS A 33 19.51 20.81 -10.34
CA CYS A 33 18.09 20.77 -10.68
C CYS A 33 17.51 19.38 -10.36
N CYS A 34 17.17 19.19 -9.09
CA CYS A 34 16.58 17.95 -8.59
C CYS A 34 15.29 18.24 -7.82
N ASP A 35 14.23 17.49 -8.12
CA ASP A 35 12.92 17.65 -7.49
C ASP A 35 12.99 17.47 -5.95
N LEU A 36 13.91 16.64 -5.45
CA LEU A 36 14.14 16.42 -4.01
C LEU A 36 14.63 17.66 -3.25
N LEU A 37 15.11 18.68 -3.96
CA LEU A 37 15.58 19.96 -3.40
C LEU A 37 14.56 21.08 -3.55
N LYS A 38 13.44 20.83 -4.22
CA LYS A 38 12.40 21.83 -4.44
C LYS A 38 11.40 21.82 -3.29
N GLU A 39 10.92 23.02 -2.97
CA GLU A 39 9.70 23.17 -2.19
C GLU A 39 8.50 22.63 -2.97
N HIS A 40 7.41 22.37 -2.26
CA HIS A 40 6.25 21.64 -2.75
C HIS A 40 5.76 22.09 -4.15
N VAL A 41 5.75 21.17 -5.14
CA VAL A 41 5.15 21.41 -6.47
C VAL A 41 3.97 20.46 -6.67
N TYR A 42 2.75 21.00 -6.71
CA TYR A 42 1.58 20.26 -7.19
C TYR A 42 1.64 20.21 -8.72
N ARG A 43 1.82 19.02 -9.31
CA ARG A 43 1.60 18.80 -10.75
C ARG A 43 0.20 18.23 -10.96
N GLU A 44 -0.51 18.70 -11.98
CA GLU A 44 -1.87 18.25 -12.35
C GLU A 44 -1.95 16.73 -12.63
N SER A 45 -0.82 16.08 -12.92
CA SER A 45 -0.70 14.64 -13.19
C SER A 45 -0.67 13.74 -11.94
N GLY A 46 -0.89 14.29 -10.74
CA GLY A 46 -0.95 13.50 -9.50
C GLY A 46 0.42 13.12 -8.91
N TYR A 47 1.52 13.56 -9.53
CA TYR A 47 2.86 13.47 -8.94
C TYR A 47 3.09 14.61 -7.94
N SER A 48 3.16 14.28 -6.65
CA SER A 48 3.53 15.20 -5.57
C SER A 48 5.05 15.22 -5.37
N GLY A 49 5.75 15.86 -6.31
CA GLY A 49 7.20 16.08 -6.26
C GLY A 49 7.64 17.02 -5.13
N GLY A 50 8.92 17.02 -4.76
CA GLY A 50 9.48 17.92 -3.73
C GLY A 50 9.98 17.25 -2.45
N TYR A 51 10.77 17.99 -1.68
CA TYR A 51 11.30 17.58 -0.38
C TYR A 51 10.22 17.18 0.63
N THR A 52 10.52 16.21 1.48
CA THR A 52 9.72 15.86 2.66
C THR A 52 10.65 15.85 3.89
N PRO A 53 10.19 16.35 5.06
CA PRO A 53 10.97 16.28 6.30
C PRO A 53 11.33 14.87 6.75
N ALA A 54 10.71 13.84 6.17
CA ALA A 54 11.12 12.45 6.35
C ALA A 54 12.51 12.17 5.73
N LEU A 55 12.98 12.93 4.75
CA LEU A 55 14.29 12.68 4.14
C LEU A 55 15.42 13.14 5.07
N THR A 56 16.20 12.18 5.56
CA THR A 56 17.47 12.47 6.26
C THR A 56 18.51 12.95 5.24
N LEU A 57 19.54 13.67 5.69
CA LEU A 57 20.67 14.01 4.82
C LEU A 57 21.29 12.78 4.17
N ARG A 58 21.45 11.68 4.92
CA ARG A 58 21.91 10.39 4.39
C ARG A 58 20.98 9.88 3.28
N GLY A 59 19.67 9.89 3.51
CA GLY A 59 18.68 9.46 2.51
C GLY A 59 18.72 10.32 1.26
N LEU A 60 18.82 11.65 1.43
CA LEU A 60 18.99 12.59 0.33
C LEU A 60 20.26 12.32 -0.48
N PHE A 61 21.39 12.06 0.19
CA PHE A 61 22.64 11.71 -0.49
C PHE A 61 22.60 10.36 -1.21
N LEU A 62 21.92 9.35 -0.65
CA LEU A 62 21.72 8.08 -1.32
C LEU A 62 20.88 8.27 -2.60
N GLN A 63 19.84 9.10 -2.53
CA GLN A 63 19.06 9.45 -3.72
C GLN A 63 19.86 10.26 -4.73
N PHE A 64 20.73 11.18 -4.30
CA PHE A 64 21.67 11.86 -5.21
C PHE A 64 22.68 10.90 -5.83
N LEU A 65 23.18 9.94 -5.07
CA LEU A 65 24.08 8.93 -5.61
C LEU A 65 23.38 8.17 -6.74
N THR A 66 22.16 7.69 -6.54
CA THR A 66 21.37 7.05 -7.60
C THR A 66 21.11 8.00 -8.77
N PHE A 67 20.76 9.26 -8.49
CA PHE A 67 20.48 10.27 -9.52
C PHE A 67 21.71 10.54 -10.40
N PHE A 68 22.89 10.70 -9.82
CA PHE A 68 24.14 10.98 -10.54
C PHE A 68 24.84 9.74 -11.07
N SER A 69 24.50 8.53 -10.61
CA SER A 69 25.09 7.28 -11.12
C SER A 69 24.23 6.57 -12.16
N SER A 70 22.99 7.04 -12.40
CA SER A 70 22.10 6.45 -13.40
C SER A 70 22.61 6.69 -14.83
N SER A 71 22.54 5.67 -15.67
CA SER A 71 22.85 5.79 -17.11
C SER A 71 21.77 6.54 -17.90
N LYS A 72 20.59 6.76 -17.29
CA LYS A 72 19.47 7.54 -17.83
C LYS A 72 18.87 8.45 -16.76
N VAL A 73 18.67 9.73 -17.07
CA VAL A 73 18.12 10.71 -16.12
C VAL A 73 16.86 11.35 -16.69
N GLU A 74 15.79 11.32 -15.90
CA GLU A 74 14.49 11.91 -16.24
C GLU A 74 14.56 13.43 -16.24
N GLN A 75 13.86 14.06 -17.20
CA GLN A 75 13.82 15.50 -17.37
C GLN A 75 12.47 16.08 -16.97
N GLU A 76 12.47 17.33 -16.50
CA GLU A 76 11.25 17.96 -15.95
C GLU A 76 10.12 18.14 -16.97
N TYR A 77 10.47 18.26 -18.26
CA TYR A 77 9.56 18.39 -19.39
C TYR A 77 9.02 17.05 -19.93
N GLY A 78 9.33 15.94 -19.27
CA GLY A 78 8.97 14.59 -19.70
C GLY A 78 9.98 14.00 -20.68
N GLY A 79 10.40 12.75 -20.43
CA GLY A 79 11.42 12.05 -21.21
C GLY A 79 12.71 11.82 -20.43
N TYR A 80 13.67 11.13 -21.05
CA TYR A 80 14.95 10.75 -20.44
C TYR A 80 16.11 11.22 -21.31
N ILE A 81 17.18 11.66 -20.67
CA ILE A 81 18.48 11.86 -21.32
C ILE A 81 19.36 10.67 -20.95
N GLU A 82 19.82 9.93 -21.96
CA GLU A 82 20.85 8.91 -21.77
C GLU A 82 22.19 9.60 -21.54
N ILE A 83 22.76 9.39 -20.37
CA ILE A 83 24.11 9.85 -20.00
C ILE A 83 25.14 8.80 -20.46
N GLY A 84 24.70 7.54 -20.56
CA GLY A 84 25.48 6.41 -21.07
C GLY A 84 26.33 5.74 -20.00
N GLU A 85 26.80 4.53 -20.28
CA GLU A 85 27.75 3.81 -19.43
C GLU A 85 29.19 4.26 -19.73
N ALA A 86 30.18 3.69 -19.01
CA ALA A 86 31.60 3.95 -19.24
C ALA A 86 32.04 3.65 -20.69
N VAL A 87 31.33 2.72 -21.34
CA VAL A 87 31.49 2.36 -22.75
C VAL A 87 30.18 2.64 -23.47
N THR A 88 30.26 3.28 -24.63
CA THR A 88 29.14 3.46 -25.56
C THR A 88 29.15 2.31 -26.54
N VAL A 89 28.02 1.61 -26.66
CA VAL A 89 27.84 0.54 -27.66
C VAL A 89 26.88 1.02 -28.73
N ARG A 90 27.30 0.93 -29.99
CA ARG A 90 26.46 1.22 -31.16
C ARG A 90 26.39 0.00 -32.06
N PHE A 91 25.22 -0.20 -32.65
CA PHE A 91 24.98 -1.23 -33.65
C PHE A 91 24.76 -0.59 -35.01
N ALA A 92 25.41 -1.13 -36.04
CA ALA A 92 25.28 -0.64 -37.41
C ALA A 92 25.24 -1.82 -38.38
N LEU A 93 24.44 -1.73 -39.44
CA LEU A 93 24.51 -2.67 -40.54
C LEU A 93 25.67 -2.30 -41.47
N GLU A 94 26.27 -3.28 -42.14
CA GLU A 94 27.31 -3.10 -43.17
C GLU A 94 26.94 -2.00 -44.17
N SER A 95 25.68 -2.00 -44.58
CA SER A 95 25.11 -1.08 -45.55
C SER A 95 24.96 0.35 -45.03
N ASP A 96 24.99 0.55 -43.71
CA ASP A 96 24.64 1.81 -43.03
C ASP A 96 25.83 2.42 -42.24
N LEU A 97 27.05 1.91 -42.42
CA LEU A 97 28.26 2.42 -41.73
C LEU A 97 28.53 3.92 -41.99
N THR A 98 27.91 4.52 -43.02
CA THR A 98 28.07 5.94 -43.41
C THR A 98 26.93 6.88 -42.93
N GLY A 99 25.98 6.39 -42.12
CA GLY A 99 25.13 7.25 -41.29
C GLY A 99 23.70 7.48 -41.79
N ARG A 100 22.77 6.66 -41.30
CA ARG A 100 21.38 7.06 -41.01
C ARG A 100 20.94 6.48 -39.67
N ARG A 101 20.12 7.24 -38.93
CA ARG A 101 19.55 6.87 -37.61
C ARG A 101 18.76 5.55 -37.72
N THR A 102 19.40 4.45 -37.36
CA THR A 102 18.79 3.13 -37.19
C THR A 102 18.33 2.95 -35.75
N ASP A 103 17.24 2.20 -35.57
CA ASP A 103 16.72 1.82 -34.25
C ASP A 103 17.70 0.89 -33.53
N GLN A 104 18.49 1.47 -32.62
CA GLN A 104 19.52 0.77 -31.85
C GLN A 104 18.93 -0.35 -30.98
N ALA A 105 17.68 -0.22 -30.51
CA ALA A 105 17.06 -1.24 -29.66
C ALA A 105 16.70 -2.50 -30.46
N ALA A 106 16.19 -2.32 -31.68
CA ALA A 106 15.90 -3.41 -32.61
C ALA A 106 17.19 -4.16 -32.99
N LEU A 107 18.25 -3.42 -33.35
CA LEU A 107 19.54 -3.99 -33.73
C LEU A 107 20.23 -4.71 -32.56
N ALA A 108 20.20 -4.13 -31.35
CA ALA A 108 20.72 -4.78 -30.15
C ALA A 108 20.00 -6.11 -29.85
N THR A 109 18.69 -6.16 -30.10
CA THR A 109 17.90 -7.39 -29.95
C THR A 109 18.29 -8.44 -31.00
N GLN A 110 18.51 -8.02 -32.24
CA GLN A 110 18.98 -8.90 -33.32
C GLN A 110 20.38 -9.46 -33.02
N TRP A 111 21.32 -8.63 -32.54
CA TRP A 111 22.64 -9.06 -32.10
C TRP A 111 22.59 -10.11 -30.98
N LYS A 112 21.66 -9.96 -30.01
CA LYS A 112 21.49 -10.92 -28.92
C LYS A 112 20.91 -12.26 -29.37
N LYS A 113 20.06 -12.26 -30.40
CA LYS A 113 19.47 -13.48 -30.99
C LYS A 113 20.44 -14.25 -31.87
N ASP A 114 21.48 -13.60 -32.37
CA ASP A 114 22.52 -14.23 -33.16
C ASP A 114 23.48 -15.02 -32.26
N HIS A 115 23.60 -16.34 -32.48
CA HIS A 115 24.41 -17.25 -31.67
C HIS A 115 25.79 -17.54 -32.26
N HIS A 116 26.17 -16.93 -33.38
CA HIS A 116 27.49 -17.10 -33.95
C HIS A 116 28.58 -16.46 -33.06
N PRO A 117 29.83 -16.98 -33.12
CA PRO A 117 30.93 -16.45 -32.34
C PRO A 117 31.27 -15.00 -32.75
N VAL A 118 31.66 -14.20 -31.77
CA VAL A 118 32.06 -12.81 -32.00
C VAL A 118 33.46 -12.78 -32.60
N VAL A 119 33.60 -12.10 -33.73
CA VAL A 119 34.84 -11.86 -34.46
C VAL A 119 35.18 -10.37 -34.33
N VAL A 120 36.43 -10.06 -33.98
CA VAL A 120 36.95 -8.69 -33.94
C VAL A 120 37.35 -8.29 -35.36
N LEU A 121 36.78 -7.19 -35.87
CA LEU A 121 37.09 -6.67 -37.20
C LEU A 121 38.21 -5.63 -37.15
N SER A 122 38.09 -4.67 -36.23
CA SER A 122 39.04 -3.59 -36.09
C SER A 122 39.21 -3.21 -34.62
N ARG A 123 40.41 -2.70 -34.30
CA ARG A 123 40.72 -2.06 -33.04
C ARG A 123 41.47 -0.78 -33.36
N GLU A 124 40.80 0.35 -33.19
CA GLU A 124 41.35 1.67 -33.44
C GLU A 124 41.56 2.41 -32.12
N MET A 125 42.43 3.42 -32.11
CA MET A 125 42.62 4.28 -30.95
C MET A 125 42.02 5.65 -31.25
N THR A 126 41.02 6.06 -30.47
CA THR A 126 40.41 7.38 -30.56
C THR A 126 40.91 8.29 -29.44
N GLU A 127 40.56 9.57 -29.47
CA GLU A 127 40.95 10.54 -28.44
C GLU A 127 40.49 10.15 -27.02
N VAL A 128 39.48 9.28 -26.91
CA VAL A 128 38.90 8.84 -25.64
C VAL A 128 39.31 7.42 -25.26
N GLY A 129 39.92 6.65 -26.15
CA GLY A 129 40.39 5.29 -25.87
C GLY A 129 40.23 4.33 -27.04
N PRO A 130 40.35 3.02 -26.81
CA PRO A 130 40.21 2.04 -27.88
C PRO A 130 38.75 1.96 -28.36
N LEU A 131 38.58 2.03 -29.67
CA LEU A 131 37.35 1.70 -30.38
C LEU A 131 37.48 0.26 -30.89
N LEU A 132 36.54 -0.59 -30.48
CA LEU A 132 36.51 -2.00 -30.83
C LEU A 132 35.29 -2.29 -31.70
N GLU A 133 35.53 -2.74 -32.92
CA GLU A 133 34.47 -3.16 -33.83
C GLU A 133 34.42 -4.69 -33.89
N THR A 134 33.23 -5.23 -33.68
CA THR A 134 33.00 -6.68 -33.67
C THR A 134 31.80 -7.06 -34.53
N THR A 135 31.85 -8.24 -35.12
CA THR A 135 30.74 -8.83 -35.89
C THR A 135 30.52 -10.28 -35.46
N LYS A 136 29.37 -10.85 -35.78
CA LYS A 136 29.10 -12.30 -35.66
C LYS A 136 29.09 -13.03 -37.00
N SER A 137 29.19 -12.30 -38.11
CA SER A 137 29.30 -12.88 -39.46
C SER A 137 30.71 -12.61 -40.03
N PRO A 138 31.52 -13.67 -40.27
CA PRO A 138 32.91 -13.52 -40.72
C PRO A 138 33.03 -13.03 -42.17
N HIS A 139 31.96 -13.13 -42.97
CA HIS A 139 31.97 -12.69 -44.38
C HIS A 139 31.17 -11.38 -44.55
N PRO A 140 31.68 -10.40 -45.34
CA PRO A 140 30.94 -9.16 -45.60
C PRO A 140 29.66 -9.42 -46.38
N HIS A 141 28.52 -8.94 -45.88
CA HIS A 141 27.24 -8.93 -46.60
C HIS A 141 26.38 -7.77 -46.09
N LEU A 142 25.41 -7.31 -46.88
CA LEU A 142 24.61 -6.09 -46.61
C LEU A 142 23.90 -6.07 -45.25
N ASN A 143 23.57 -7.26 -44.71
CA ASN A 143 22.91 -7.43 -43.42
C ASN A 143 23.88 -7.75 -42.28
N ARG A 144 25.20 -7.57 -42.48
CA ARG A 144 26.20 -7.85 -41.43
C ARG A 144 26.04 -6.81 -40.35
N LEU A 145 25.81 -7.26 -39.14
CA LEU A 145 25.65 -6.39 -37.99
C LEU A 145 27.00 -6.19 -37.33
N HIS A 146 27.36 -4.93 -37.13
CA HIS A 146 28.51 -4.49 -36.39
C HIS A 146 28.09 -4.04 -35.01
N ARG A 147 28.92 -4.37 -34.03
CA ARG A 147 28.87 -3.86 -32.67
C ARG A 147 30.16 -3.09 -32.44
N ILE A 148 30.01 -1.77 -32.39
CA ILE A 148 31.09 -0.81 -32.18
C ILE A 148 31.05 -0.37 -30.73
N GLU A 149 32.13 -0.63 -30.00
CA GLU A 149 32.33 -0.21 -28.62
C GLU A 149 33.38 0.87 -28.55
N GLU A 150 33.08 1.97 -27.89
CA GLU A 150 34.04 3.04 -27.67
C GLU A 150 33.90 3.57 -26.25
N LYS A 151 34.99 4.02 -25.63
CA LYS A 151 34.92 4.67 -24.33
C LYS A 151 34.06 5.94 -24.42
N ASN A 152 33.12 6.10 -23.50
CA ASN A 152 32.24 7.26 -23.52
C ASN A 152 33.02 8.54 -23.19
N TYR A 153 33.05 9.51 -24.11
CA TYR A 153 33.71 10.81 -23.92
C TYR A 153 33.22 11.53 -22.66
N ARG A 154 31.90 11.54 -22.43
CA ARG A 154 31.29 12.23 -21.29
C ARG A 154 31.71 11.60 -19.96
N TRP A 155 31.71 10.26 -19.91
CA TRP A 155 32.20 9.52 -18.75
C TRP A 155 33.70 9.80 -18.52
N THR A 156 34.52 9.74 -19.57
CA THR A 156 35.98 9.91 -19.49
C THR A 156 36.37 11.33 -19.07
N SER A 157 35.72 12.34 -19.63
CA SER A 157 35.89 13.75 -19.25
C SER A 157 35.51 13.97 -17.78
N THR A 158 34.38 13.41 -17.34
CA THR A 158 33.94 13.51 -15.94
C THR A 158 34.90 12.79 -15.00
N PHE A 159 35.31 11.56 -15.32
CA PHE A 159 36.30 10.80 -14.55
C PHE A 159 37.62 11.56 -14.43
N ASN A 160 38.13 12.13 -15.53
CA ASN A 160 39.36 12.93 -15.53
C ASN A 160 39.26 14.18 -14.66
N SER A 161 38.07 14.78 -14.58
CA SER A 161 37.81 15.97 -13.76
C SER A 161 37.76 15.65 -12.26
N ILE A 162 37.28 14.45 -11.90
CA ILE A 162 37.09 14.07 -10.49
C ILE A 162 38.22 13.19 -9.91
N ARG A 163 38.99 12.49 -10.75
CA ARG A 163 40.05 11.55 -10.31
C ARG A 163 41.23 12.20 -9.60
N TYR A 164 41.34 13.53 -9.68
CA TYR A 164 42.36 14.33 -9.00
C TYR A 164 41.73 15.34 -8.04
N TRP A 165 40.43 15.28 -7.83
CA TRP A 165 39.72 16.25 -7.01
C TRP A 165 39.98 15.98 -5.52
N GLN A 166 40.61 16.92 -4.84
CA GLN A 166 40.78 16.86 -3.39
C GLN A 166 39.77 17.76 -2.69
N CYS A 167 39.10 17.23 -1.68
CA CYS A 167 38.20 18.03 -0.87
C CYS A 167 39.00 19.00 0.00
N GLN A 168 38.72 20.29 -0.08
CA GLN A 168 39.38 21.30 0.76
C GLN A 168 38.98 21.22 2.25
N HIS A 169 37.93 20.46 2.58
CA HIS A 169 37.35 20.38 3.92
C HIS A 169 37.43 19.00 4.57
N CYS A 170 37.83 17.96 3.85
CA CYS A 170 37.98 16.61 4.39
C CYS A 170 39.10 15.85 3.66
N PRO A 171 39.64 14.74 4.20
CA PRO A 171 40.80 14.07 3.61
C PRO A 171 40.50 13.31 2.30
N TYR A 172 39.29 13.44 1.73
CA TYR A 172 38.93 12.75 0.49
C TYR A 172 39.82 13.20 -0.67
N GLY A 173 40.45 12.22 -1.33
CA GLY A 173 41.46 12.44 -2.39
C GLY A 173 42.90 12.56 -1.86
N SER A 174 43.12 12.48 -0.54
CA SER A 174 44.46 12.38 0.08
C SER A 174 44.86 10.93 0.32
N ASP A 175 46.11 10.69 0.71
CA ASP A 175 46.60 9.34 1.09
C ASP A 175 45.81 8.71 2.24
N ALA A 176 45.22 9.52 3.13
CA ALA A 176 44.41 9.06 4.25
C ALA A 176 43.00 8.61 3.84
N LEU A 177 42.47 9.10 2.71
CA LEU A 177 41.18 8.70 2.14
C LEU A 177 41.23 8.85 0.61
N PRO A 178 41.94 7.95 -0.09
CA PRO A 178 42.20 8.09 -1.52
C PRO A 178 40.94 7.89 -2.35
N HIS A 179 41.01 8.27 -3.62
CA HIS A 179 39.95 7.95 -4.58
C HIS A 179 39.75 6.43 -4.68
N LEU A 180 38.49 5.98 -4.76
CA LEU A 180 38.15 4.61 -5.16
C LEU A 180 38.53 4.45 -6.64
N VAL A 181 39.80 4.14 -6.89
CA VAL A 181 40.24 3.65 -8.19
C VAL A 181 39.82 2.20 -8.24
N GLY A 182 38.94 1.85 -9.19
CA GLY A 182 38.62 0.45 -9.45
C GLY A 182 39.95 -0.26 -9.70
N THR A 183 40.33 -1.14 -8.79
CA THR A 183 41.53 -1.95 -8.93
C THR A 183 41.42 -2.67 -10.26
N SER A 184 42.31 -2.34 -11.21
CA SER A 184 42.74 -3.35 -12.17
C SER A 184 43.14 -4.54 -11.32
N ALA A 185 42.61 -5.71 -11.65
CA ALA A 185 43.03 -6.97 -11.07
C ALA A 185 44.48 -7.26 -11.52
N ASP A 186 45.42 -6.42 -11.08
CA ASP A 186 46.83 -6.71 -11.17
C ASP A 186 47.09 -7.75 -10.10
N ALA A 187 47.57 -8.90 -10.58
CA ALA A 187 47.90 -10.07 -9.79
C ALA A 187 48.80 -9.65 -8.62
N MET A 188 48.23 -9.63 -7.41
CA MET A 188 49.03 -9.63 -6.19
C MET A 188 49.83 -10.93 -6.19
N GLU A 189 51.16 -10.80 -6.21
CA GLU A 189 52.06 -11.89 -5.82
C GLU A 189 51.64 -12.36 -4.43
N VAL A 190 51.30 -13.65 -4.35
CA VAL A 190 50.78 -14.28 -3.14
C VAL A 190 51.96 -14.54 -2.20
N ASP A 191 52.20 -13.61 -1.29
CA ASP A 191 52.89 -13.95 -0.03
C ASP A 191 52.13 -15.12 0.64
N PRO A 192 52.83 -16.04 1.33
CA PRO A 192 52.19 -17.15 2.01
C PRO A 192 51.08 -16.60 2.92
N PRO A 193 49.85 -17.15 2.85
CA PRO A 193 48.72 -16.58 3.55
C PRO A 193 49.07 -16.47 5.03
N SER A 194 49.06 -15.25 5.55
CA SER A 194 49.13 -14.99 6.99
C SER A 194 48.22 -16.00 7.70
N PRO A 195 48.58 -16.55 8.87
CA PRO A 195 47.72 -17.45 9.62
C PRO A 195 46.33 -16.86 9.92
N LEU A 196 46.13 -15.54 9.74
CA LEU A 196 44.84 -14.86 9.75
C LEU A 196 43.91 -15.20 8.56
N PHE A 197 44.46 -15.73 7.46
CA PHE A 197 43.72 -16.20 6.28
C PHE A 197 43.46 -17.71 6.29
N ILE A 198 43.92 -18.43 7.32
CA ILE A 198 43.52 -19.82 7.55
C ILE A 198 42.17 -19.78 8.27
N PRO A 199 41.06 -20.20 7.65
CA PRO A 199 39.78 -20.22 8.31
C PRO A 199 39.86 -21.15 9.54
N PRO A 200 39.44 -20.70 10.73
CA PRO A 200 39.47 -21.56 11.91
C PRO A 200 38.55 -22.76 11.66
N ALA A 201 38.96 -23.95 12.14
CA ALA A 201 38.19 -25.19 11.99
C ALA A 201 36.78 -25.10 12.62
N VAL A 202 36.60 -24.18 13.57
CA VAL A 202 35.32 -23.84 14.19
C VAL A 202 35.14 -22.34 14.12
N CYS A 203 33.94 -21.90 13.76
CA CYS A 203 33.61 -20.47 13.77
C CYS A 203 33.65 -19.95 15.22
N LEU A 204 34.64 -19.11 15.53
CA LEU A 204 34.90 -18.61 16.89
C LEU A 204 33.74 -17.78 17.48
N LEU A 205 32.84 -17.28 16.63
CA LEU A 205 31.61 -16.60 17.07
C LEU A 205 30.69 -17.51 17.89
N HIS A 206 30.82 -18.83 17.77
CA HIS A 206 30.08 -19.78 18.62
C HIS A 206 30.41 -19.64 20.11
N ASN A 207 31.57 -19.08 20.44
CA ASN A 207 31.98 -18.87 21.83
C ASN A 207 31.22 -17.73 22.51
N PHE A 208 30.55 -16.85 21.74
CA PHE A 208 29.70 -15.82 22.32
C PHE A 208 28.35 -16.40 22.73
N ASN A 209 27.83 -15.93 23.86
CA ASN A 209 26.47 -16.22 24.28
C ASN A 209 25.47 -15.34 23.51
N ASP A 210 24.18 -15.65 23.63
CA ASP A 210 23.14 -14.93 22.87
C ASP A 210 23.02 -13.47 23.30
N ASP A 211 23.28 -13.14 24.57
CA ASP A 211 23.24 -11.77 25.09
C ASP A 211 24.30 -10.88 24.41
N VAL A 212 25.53 -11.37 24.26
CA VAL A 212 26.61 -10.64 23.59
C VAL A 212 26.30 -10.48 22.10
N LEU A 213 25.77 -11.53 21.45
CA LEU A 213 25.35 -11.45 20.06
C LEU A 213 24.19 -10.46 19.86
N TYR A 214 23.27 -10.38 20.81
CA TYR A 214 22.17 -9.42 20.83
C TYR A 214 22.67 -7.98 20.97
N GLU A 215 23.54 -7.70 21.95
CA GLU A 215 24.15 -6.37 22.12
C GLU A 215 24.95 -5.95 20.87
N LEU A 216 25.68 -6.89 20.27
CA LEU A 216 26.39 -6.65 19.02
C LEU A 216 25.41 -6.32 17.89
N ALA A 217 24.31 -7.08 17.76
CA ALA A 217 23.27 -6.82 16.77
C ALA A 217 22.67 -5.42 16.93
N LEU A 218 22.42 -4.95 18.17
CA LEU A 218 21.89 -3.61 18.43
C LEU A 218 22.82 -2.49 17.95
N ARG A 219 24.13 -2.71 17.95
CA ARG A 219 25.13 -1.70 17.54
C ARG A 219 25.46 -1.70 16.06
N LEU A 220 25.26 -2.81 15.34
CA LEU A 220 25.56 -2.91 13.91
C LEU A 220 24.59 -2.08 13.05
N PRO A 221 25.04 -1.41 11.98
CA PRO A 221 24.14 -0.86 10.96
C PRO A 221 23.20 -1.94 10.39
N SER A 222 22.00 -1.56 9.93
CA SER A 222 21.02 -2.53 9.42
C SER A 222 21.55 -3.34 8.24
N GLU A 223 22.36 -2.72 7.38
CA GLU A 223 22.97 -3.37 6.22
C GLU A 223 23.95 -4.46 6.66
N SER A 224 24.86 -4.13 7.58
CA SER A 224 25.81 -5.09 8.16
C SER A 224 25.08 -6.19 8.93
N LEU A 225 23.99 -5.85 9.63
CA LEU A 225 23.19 -6.83 10.35
C LEU A 225 22.54 -7.84 9.41
N ILE A 226 21.96 -7.38 8.29
CA ILE A 226 21.37 -8.28 7.28
C ILE A 226 22.45 -9.19 6.66
N SER A 227 23.60 -8.63 6.28
CA SER A 227 24.71 -9.42 5.74
C SER A 227 25.23 -10.43 6.75
N PHE A 228 25.36 -10.04 8.02
CA PHE A 228 25.85 -10.93 9.07
C PHE A 228 24.82 -12.01 9.42
N SER A 229 23.52 -11.67 9.52
CA SER A 229 22.45 -12.67 9.67
C SER A 229 22.45 -13.68 8.52
N THR A 230 22.76 -13.25 7.29
CA THR A 230 22.89 -14.18 6.15
C THR A 230 24.09 -15.11 6.30
N ALA A 231 25.21 -14.60 6.83
CA ALA A 231 26.44 -15.37 7.01
C ALA A 231 26.44 -16.26 8.27
N TYR A 232 25.67 -15.91 9.30
CA TYR A 232 25.66 -16.59 10.59
C TYR A 232 24.23 -16.84 11.11
N PRO A 233 23.70 -18.08 10.94
CA PRO A 233 22.31 -18.41 11.28
C PRO A 233 21.91 -18.13 12.73
N ARG A 234 22.80 -18.37 13.72
CA ARG A 234 22.47 -18.09 15.13
C ARG A 234 22.19 -16.62 15.39
N LEU A 235 22.92 -15.71 14.72
CA LEU A 235 22.63 -14.28 14.81
C LEU A 235 21.31 -13.94 14.09
N HIS A 236 21.04 -14.57 12.94
CA HIS A 236 19.74 -14.42 12.27
C HIS A 236 18.57 -14.76 13.20
N ASP A 237 18.68 -15.87 13.94
CA ASP A 237 17.62 -16.31 14.85
C ASP A 237 17.41 -15.31 15.99
N ILE A 238 18.49 -14.78 16.58
CA ILE A 238 18.42 -13.73 17.62
C ILE A 238 17.79 -12.44 17.06
N VAL A 239 18.26 -11.98 15.90
CA VAL A 239 17.75 -10.76 15.24
C VAL A 239 16.26 -10.88 14.92
N HIS A 240 15.84 -12.05 14.46
CA HIS A 240 14.45 -12.33 14.12
C HIS A 240 13.58 -12.46 15.38
N ALA A 241 14.01 -13.25 16.37
CA ALA A 241 13.28 -13.47 17.61
C ALA A 241 13.08 -12.18 18.42
N MET A 242 14.09 -11.30 18.41
CA MET A 242 14.03 -10.01 19.12
C MET A 242 13.48 -8.87 18.25
N HIS A 243 13.09 -9.13 17.00
CA HIS A 243 12.55 -8.14 16.07
C HIS A 243 13.43 -6.88 15.92
N ILE A 244 14.75 -7.02 15.93
CA ILE A 244 15.70 -5.88 16.02
C ILE A 244 15.52 -4.89 14.87
N LEU A 245 15.37 -5.40 13.64
CA LEU A 245 15.17 -4.55 12.46
C LEU A 245 13.85 -3.78 12.53
N LEU A 246 12.77 -4.42 12.98
CA LEU A 246 11.47 -3.77 13.15
C LEU A 246 11.52 -2.67 14.23
N GLN A 247 12.19 -2.93 15.36
CA GLN A 247 12.36 -1.94 16.41
C GLN A 247 13.09 -0.68 15.92
N ARG A 248 14.01 -0.83 14.96
CA ARG A 248 14.70 0.31 14.33
C ARG A 248 13.81 1.12 13.40
N GLU A 249 12.77 0.50 12.84
CA GLU A 249 11.77 1.17 11.99
C GLU A 249 10.70 1.88 12.79
N LEU A 250 10.46 1.42 14.03
CA LEU A 250 9.53 2.01 15.00
C LEU A 250 10.06 3.33 15.60
N ARG A 251 10.11 4.36 14.76
CA ARG A 251 10.54 5.71 15.11
C ARG A 251 9.70 6.76 14.41
N CYS A 252 9.61 7.94 15.00
CA CYS A 252 8.96 9.07 14.36
C CYS A 252 9.61 9.38 13.01
N PHE A 253 8.84 9.48 11.92
CA PHE A 253 9.40 9.77 10.59
C PHE A 253 10.10 11.13 10.54
N PHE A 254 9.66 12.09 11.36
CA PHE A 254 10.20 13.44 11.45
C PHE A 254 11.39 13.53 12.43
N LEU A 255 11.16 13.32 13.74
CA LEU A 255 12.20 13.47 14.76
C LEU A 255 13.18 12.30 14.83
N ARG A 256 12.85 11.16 14.20
CA ARG A 256 13.60 9.90 14.30
C ARG A 256 13.73 9.34 15.72
N THR A 257 12.99 9.89 16.67
CA THR A 257 12.90 9.40 18.05
C THR A 257 12.27 8.00 18.07
N PRO A 258 12.91 7.01 18.72
CA PRO A 258 12.41 5.65 18.78
C PRO A 258 11.14 5.53 19.65
N LEU A 259 10.44 4.40 19.52
CA LEU A 259 9.26 4.04 20.31
C LEU A 259 9.53 4.03 21.83
N SER A 260 10.70 3.57 22.24
CA SER A 260 11.12 3.48 23.65
C SER A 260 11.08 4.84 24.35
N GLU A 261 11.40 5.91 23.64
CA GLU A 261 11.58 7.26 24.20
C GLU A 261 10.44 8.23 23.85
N SER A 262 9.48 7.82 23.02
CA SER A 262 8.45 8.73 22.51
C SER A 262 7.03 8.16 22.58
N VAL A 263 6.03 9.04 22.63
CA VAL A 263 4.63 8.69 22.43
C VAL A 263 4.39 8.63 20.93
N LEU A 264 4.56 7.44 20.34
CA LEU A 264 4.35 7.19 18.92
C LEU A 264 2.88 6.91 18.59
N GLY A 265 2.45 7.37 17.43
CA GLY A 265 1.09 7.24 16.91
C GLY A 265 1.02 7.59 15.43
N ILE A 266 -0.16 8.02 14.99
CA ILE A 266 -0.44 8.38 13.59
C ILE A 266 -1.14 9.73 13.50
N GLY A 267 -0.90 10.45 12.39
CA GLY A 267 -1.74 11.59 12.00
C GLY A 267 -3.07 11.13 11.44
N VAL A 268 -4.18 11.75 11.85
CA VAL A 268 -5.54 11.40 11.40
C VAL A 268 -6.21 12.62 10.78
N ALA A 269 -6.71 12.44 9.55
CA ALA A 269 -7.49 13.44 8.83
C ALA A 269 -8.98 13.10 8.91
N LEU A 270 -9.82 14.14 9.02
CA LEU A 270 -11.27 14.04 8.97
C LEU A 270 -11.77 14.82 7.75
N ASP A 271 -12.39 14.12 6.80
CA ASP A 271 -13.19 14.76 5.77
C ASP A 271 -14.56 15.08 6.37
N PHE A 272 -14.82 16.35 6.67
CA PHE A 272 -16.09 16.81 7.24
C PHE A 272 -17.30 16.52 6.34
N ARG A 273 -17.14 16.52 5.01
CA ARG A 273 -18.25 16.29 4.06
C ARG A 273 -18.55 14.80 3.93
N ALA A 274 -17.51 13.99 3.78
CA ALA A 274 -17.67 12.54 3.66
C ALA A 274 -17.90 11.86 5.02
N ARG A 275 -17.55 12.53 6.13
CA ARG A 275 -17.51 11.99 7.50
C ARG A 275 -16.60 10.76 7.60
N THR A 276 -15.53 10.78 6.82
CA THR A 276 -14.55 9.68 6.74
C THR A 276 -13.25 10.09 7.40
N LEU A 277 -12.66 9.13 8.13
CA LEU A 277 -11.36 9.28 8.75
C LEU A 277 -10.32 8.57 7.89
N SER A 278 -9.16 9.19 7.71
CA SER A 278 -8.05 8.63 6.95
C SER A 278 -6.72 8.89 7.63
N SER A 279 -5.77 7.98 7.42
CA SER A 279 -4.39 8.12 7.85
C SER A 279 -3.48 7.38 6.87
N ASP A 280 -2.27 7.89 6.66
CA ASP A 280 -1.24 7.18 5.89
C ASP A 280 -0.47 6.16 6.72
N PHE A 281 -0.70 6.13 8.04
CA PHE A 281 0.02 5.27 8.98
C PHE A 281 1.52 5.52 9.02
N ASP A 282 1.93 6.77 8.77
CA ASP A 282 3.28 7.23 9.03
C ASP A 282 3.47 7.46 10.53
N TRP A 283 4.47 6.80 11.12
CA TRP A 283 4.74 6.91 12.55
C TRP A 283 5.15 8.32 12.94
N LEU A 284 4.32 8.98 13.74
CA LEU A 284 4.54 10.33 14.22
C LEU A 284 4.65 10.31 15.74
N SER A 285 5.56 11.08 16.33
CA SER A 285 5.58 11.27 17.78
C SER A 285 4.65 12.42 18.17
N GLN A 286 4.04 12.32 19.33
CA GLN A 286 3.23 13.40 19.91
C GLN A 286 4.01 14.71 19.98
N ARG A 287 5.31 14.63 20.28
CA ARG A 287 6.22 15.78 20.28
C ARG A 287 6.31 16.46 18.92
N ALA A 288 6.50 15.70 17.84
CA ALA A 288 6.50 16.23 16.48
C ALA A 288 5.15 16.91 16.14
N PHE A 289 4.04 16.31 16.56
CA PHE A 289 2.72 16.87 16.32
C PHE A 289 2.47 18.16 17.14
N VAL A 290 2.74 18.17 18.44
CA VAL A 290 2.38 19.28 19.34
C VAL A 290 3.42 20.40 19.30
N GLU A 291 4.70 20.09 19.52
CA GLU A 291 5.75 21.10 19.65
C GLU A 291 6.23 21.64 18.30
N PHE A 292 6.31 20.78 17.29
CA PHE A 292 6.81 21.15 15.95
C PHE A 292 5.69 21.43 14.94
N GLY A 293 4.42 21.26 15.33
CA GLY A 293 3.29 21.60 14.48
C GLY A 293 3.17 20.75 13.20
N ILE A 294 3.73 19.53 13.17
CA ILE A 294 3.67 18.69 11.96
C ILE A 294 2.22 18.26 11.69
N ARG A 295 1.72 18.58 10.49
CA ARG A 295 0.33 18.33 10.04
C ARG A 295 0.25 17.67 8.67
N GLU A 296 1.36 17.19 8.14
CA GLU A 296 1.44 16.55 6.82
C GLU A 296 2.17 15.22 6.91
N SER A 297 1.67 14.24 6.17
CA SER A 297 2.24 12.89 6.08
C SER A 297 3.47 12.85 5.16
N VAL A 298 4.15 11.70 5.08
CA VAL A 298 5.26 11.50 4.14
C VAL A 298 4.77 11.64 2.69
N GLU A 299 3.54 11.19 2.44
CA GLU A 299 2.81 11.37 1.17
C GLU A 299 2.16 12.75 1.02
N LYS A 300 2.49 13.73 1.88
CA LYS A 300 2.02 15.12 1.82
C LYS A 300 0.50 15.26 1.96
N ARG A 301 -0.14 14.32 2.66
CA ARG A 301 -1.56 14.42 2.99
C ARG A 301 -1.72 15.16 4.32
N ALA A 302 -2.53 16.21 4.30
CA ALA A 302 -2.83 16.98 5.49
C ALA A 302 -3.64 16.15 6.49
N PHE A 303 -3.33 16.30 7.77
CA PHE A 303 -4.08 15.76 8.89
C PHE A 303 -4.14 16.77 10.03
N SER A 304 -5.21 16.71 10.83
CA SER A 304 -5.47 17.68 11.89
C SER A 304 -5.40 17.10 13.28
N PHE A 305 -5.42 15.77 13.40
CA PHE A 305 -5.47 15.06 14.66
C PHE A 305 -4.29 14.11 14.82
N PHE A 306 -4.03 13.71 16.06
CA PHE A 306 -3.01 12.73 16.40
C PHE A 306 -3.64 11.62 17.24
N LEU A 307 -3.38 10.37 16.88
CA LEU A 307 -3.84 9.20 17.62
C LEU A 307 -2.64 8.35 18.04
N PRO A 308 -2.29 8.28 19.35
CA PRO A 308 -1.35 7.29 19.84
C PRO A 308 -1.87 5.88 19.54
N LEU A 309 -0.96 4.97 19.16
CA LEU A 309 -1.31 3.56 18.93
C LEU A 309 -0.79 2.69 20.07
N ALA A 310 -1.30 1.47 20.17
CA ALA A 310 -0.71 0.45 21.02
C ALA A 310 0.35 -0.29 20.20
N PHE A 311 1.64 -0.01 20.39
CA PHE A 311 2.69 -0.80 19.72
C PHE A 311 3.09 -1.99 20.57
N SER A 312 3.44 -1.77 21.84
CA SER A 312 3.79 -2.84 22.78
C SER A 312 3.10 -2.61 24.12
N GLN A 313 3.08 -3.61 25.01
CA GLN A 313 2.46 -3.45 26.33
C GLN A 313 3.10 -2.32 27.17
N PRO A 314 4.44 -2.16 27.23
CA PRO A 314 5.06 -1.02 27.92
C PRO A 314 4.69 0.34 27.29
N HIS A 315 4.63 0.42 25.96
CA HIS A 315 4.23 1.63 25.27
C HIS A 315 2.75 1.96 25.52
N PHE A 316 1.86 0.99 25.39
CA PHE A 316 0.43 1.13 25.65
C PHE A 316 0.14 1.61 27.07
N ALA A 317 0.81 1.05 28.08
CA ALA A 317 0.66 1.49 29.46
C ALA A 317 1.01 2.98 29.65
N ARG A 318 2.04 3.48 28.97
CA ARG A 318 2.44 4.90 28.98
C ARG A 318 1.41 5.79 28.28
N VAL A 319 0.80 5.32 27.19
CA VAL A 319 -0.06 6.16 26.33
C VAL A 319 -1.56 5.98 26.58
N TYR A 320 -1.96 5.08 27.49
CA TYR A 320 -3.36 4.70 27.71
C TYR A 320 -4.31 5.89 27.92
N GLN A 321 -3.94 6.86 28.77
CA GLN A 321 -4.78 8.04 29.01
C GLN A 321 -4.82 8.96 27.79
N HIS A 322 -3.67 9.19 27.16
CA HIS A 322 -3.55 10.01 25.94
C HIS A 322 -4.38 9.44 24.78
N ILE A 323 -4.50 8.12 24.66
CA ILE A 323 -5.39 7.47 23.67
C ILE A 323 -6.82 7.94 23.88
N TRP A 324 -7.35 7.87 25.10
CA TRP A 324 -8.74 8.24 25.38
C TRP A 324 -9.00 9.73 25.20
N GLU A 325 -8.05 10.58 25.58
CA GLU A 325 -8.14 12.03 25.34
C GLU A 325 -8.30 12.33 23.83
N ARG A 326 -7.43 11.73 23.00
CA ARG A 326 -7.44 11.92 21.55
C ARG A 326 -8.62 11.27 20.85
N LEU A 327 -9.06 10.10 21.31
CA LEU A 327 -10.29 9.49 20.78
C LEU A 327 -11.53 10.31 21.14
N THR A 328 -11.58 10.90 22.34
CA THR A 328 -12.70 11.77 22.75
C THR A 328 -12.72 13.05 21.92
N GLU A 329 -11.54 13.63 21.63
CA GLU A 329 -11.40 14.76 20.70
C GLU A 329 -11.92 14.40 19.30
N LEU A 330 -11.47 13.28 18.73
CA LEU A 330 -11.92 12.79 17.42
C LEU A 330 -13.42 12.50 17.38
N ASP A 331 -13.98 11.84 18.39
CA ASP A 331 -15.41 11.52 18.48
C ASP A 331 -16.26 12.80 18.48
N ARG A 332 -15.84 13.84 19.22
CA ARG A 332 -16.52 15.15 19.22
C ARG A 332 -16.53 15.80 17.84
N GLU A 333 -15.41 15.77 17.12
CA GLU A 333 -15.34 16.37 15.78
C GLU A 333 -16.14 15.59 14.74
N VAL A 334 -16.12 14.25 14.83
CA VAL A 334 -16.98 13.39 14.01
C VAL A 334 -18.46 13.67 14.27
N GLN A 335 -18.86 13.83 15.54
CA GLN A 335 -20.24 14.19 15.89
C GLN A 335 -20.63 15.57 15.36
N ARG A 336 -19.74 16.57 15.49
CA ARG A 336 -19.98 17.91 14.90
C ARG A 336 -20.21 17.83 13.39
N ALA A 337 -19.40 17.04 12.68
CA ALA A 337 -19.58 16.82 11.25
C ALA A 337 -20.92 16.11 10.93
N GLU A 338 -21.36 15.17 11.76
CA GLU A 338 -22.66 14.51 11.62
C GLU A 338 -23.83 15.45 11.87
N ASP A 339 -23.76 16.27 12.93
CA ASP A 339 -24.83 17.20 13.31
C ASP A 339 -25.02 18.32 12.28
N GLN A 340 -23.93 18.84 11.70
CA GLN A 340 -24.02 19.83 10.62
C GLN A 340 -24.72 19.29 9.36
N MET A 341 -24.62 17.99 9.09
CA MET A 341 -25.23 17.35 7.93
C MET A 341 -26.61 16.73 8.22
N SER A 342 -26.96 16.53 9.49
CA SER A 342 -28.22 15.89 9.89
C SER A 342 -29.33 16.92 10.09
N ARG A 343 -30.49 16.69 9.46
CA ARG A 343 -31.69 17.49 9.73
C ARG A 343 -32.28 17.27 11.13
N ASN A 344 -31.94 16.15 11.77
CA ASN A 344 -32.29 15.82 13.16
C ASN A 344 -31.00 15.41 13.89
N PRO A 345 -30.36 16.34 14.64
CA PRO A 345 -29.18 16.03 15.43
C PRO A 345 -29.54 14.98 16.48
N ARG A 346 -28.64 14.01 16.70
CA ARG A 346 -28.83 13.07 17.81
C ARG A 346 -28.18 13.66 19.05
N HIS A 347 -28.99 14.00 20.05
CA HIS A 347 -28.44 14.34 21.36
C HIS A 347 -27.82 13.09 22.00
N ARG A 348 -26.50 12.97 21.92
CA ARG A 348 -25.72 12.08 22.79
C ARG A 348 -25.55 12.72 24.18
N SER A 349 -25.24 11.87 25.16
CA SER A 349 -24.83 12.30 26.50
C SER A 349 -23.71 13.35 26.40
N ALA A 350 -23.75 14.37 27.26
CA ALA A 350 -22.70 15.39 27.34
C ALA A 350 -21.30 14.79 27.62
N THR A 351 -21.27 13.63 28.28
CA THR A 351 -20.06 12.82 28.51
C THR A 351 -20.27 11.43 27.93
N PRO A 352 -19.72 11.13 26.74
CA PRO A 352 -19.82 9.81 26.14
C PRO A 352 -18.99 8.80 26.93
N GLN A 353 -19.49 7.57 27.03
CA GLN A 353 -18.74 6.49 27.68
C GLN A 353 -17.64 5.97 26.76
N ARG A 354 -16.60 5.33 27.31
CA ARG A 354 -15.46 4.79 26.54
C ARG A 354 -15.88 3.81 25.44
N HIS A 355 -16.88 2.98 25.72
CA HIS A 355 -17.43 2.03 24.74
C HIS A 355 -18.20 2.74 23.59
N GLU A 356 -18.61 4.00 23.78
CA GLU A 356 -19.20 4.82 22.72
C GLU A 356 -18.10 5.50 21.89
N VAL A 357 -17.09 6.06 22.57
CA VAL A 357 -15.96 6.78 21.94
C VAL A 357 -15.12 5.88 21.04
N ILE A 358 -14.91 4.62 21.42
CA ILE A 358 -14.13 3.66 20.62
C ILE A 358 -14.72 3.37 19.23
N CYS A 359 -16.01 3.71 18.99
CA CYS A 359 -16.62 3.57 17.68
C CYS A 359 -15.88 4.34 16.58
N VAL A 360 -15.14 5.40 16.93
CA VAL A 360 -14.23 6.12 16.02
C VAL A 360 -13.20 5.17 15.40
N VAL A 361 -12.64 4.24 16.19
CA VAL A 361 -11.65 3.28 15.70
C VAL A 361 -12.30 2.25 14.77
N TYR A 362 -13.51 1.76 15.10
CA TYR A 362 -14.26 0.86 14.22
C TYR A 362 -14.59 1.49 12.87
N ARG A 363 -14.91 2.80 12.88
CA ARG A 363 -15.11 3.58 11.67
C ARG A 363 -13.83 3.70 10.85
N MET A 364 -12.69 4.01 11.47
CA MET A 364 -11.40 4.06 10.78
C MET A 364 -11.06 2.72 10.13
N MET A 365 -11.27 1.61 10.82
CA MET A 365 -11.08 0.25 10.27
C MET A 365 -11.98 0.00 9.06
N THR A 366 -13.23 0.44 9.11
CA THR A 366 -14.16 0.37 7.98
C THR A 366 -13.68 1.25 6.80
N ASN A 367 -13.20 2.46 7.09
CA ASN A 367 -12.68 3.38 6.07
C ASN A 367 -11.43 2.85 5.36
N ILE A 368 -10.55 2.13 6.06
CA ILE A 368 -9.39 1.44 5.46
C ILE A 368 -9.85 0.46 4.38
N VAL A 369 -10.84 -0.39 4.69
CA VAL A 369 -11.35 -1.38 3.74
C VAL A 369 -12.03 -0.71 2.54
N VAL A 370 -12.78 0.38 2.75
CA VAL A 370 -13.35 1.19 1.67
C VAL A 370 -12.25 1.80 0.79
N SER A 371 -11.17 2.31 1.40
CA SER A 371 -10.04 2.89 0.67
C SER A 371 -9.30 1.84 -0.17
N LEU A 372 -9.09 0.64 0.37
CA LEU A 372 -8.52 -0.48 -0.37
C LEU A 372 -9.40 -0.83 -1.58
N MET A 373 -10.71 -1.00 -1.38
CA MET A 373 -11.63 -1.33 -2.46
C MET A 373 -11.57 -0.29 -3.60
N LYS A 374 -11.58 1.01 -3.27
CA LYS A 374 -11.47 2.09 -4.27
C LYS A 374 -10.13 2.06 -5.01
N SER A 375 -9.04 1.77 -4.31
CA SER A 375 -7.69 1.65 -4.90
C SER A 375 -7.65 0.48 -5.88
N CYS A 376 -8.26 -0.66 -5.50
CA CYS A 376 -8.40 -1.82 -6.37
C CYS A 376 -9.31 -1.51 -7.57
N ASP A 377 -10.47 -0.84 -7.40
CA ASP A 377 -11.37 -0.53 -8.51
C ASP A 377 -10.65 0.34 -9.55
N SER A 378 -9.80 1.26 -9.09
CA SER A 378 -8.94 2.10 -9.93
C SER A 378 -7.88 1.26 -10.65
N ALA A 379 -7.20 0.34 -9.94
CA ALA A 379 -6.18 -0.53 -10.51
C ALA A 379 -6.74 -1.51 -11.56
N PHE A 380 -7.91 -2.10 -11.32
CA PHE A 380 -8.58 -3.01 -12.27
C PHE A 380 -9.18 -2.28 -13.48
N SER A 381 -9.37 -0.96 -13.39
CA SER A 381 -9.82 -0.13 -14.52
C SER A 381 -8.66 0.39 -15.38
N ALA A 382 -7.42 0.28 -14.90
CA ALA A 382 -6.23 0.80 -15.59
C ALA A 382 -5.67 -0.20 -16.63
N PRO A 383 -5.19 0.28 -17.80
CA PRO A 383 -4.70 -0.60 -18.88
C PRO A 383 -3.34 -1.28 -18.63
N ILE A 384 -2.56 -0.89 -17.61
CA ILE A 384 -1.18 -1.40 -17.37
C ILE A 384 -0.94 -1.64 -15.87
N GLY A 385 -0.35 -2.79 -15.53
CA GLY A 385 0.34 -3.01 -14.24
C GLY A 385 -0.53 -3.25 -12.99
N THR A 386 -1.52 -4.13 -13.07
CA THR A 386 -2.50 -4.36 -11.98
C THR A 386 -1.90 -4.89 -10.66
N SER A 387 -0.98 -5.87 -10.71
CA SER A 387 -0.61 -6.63 -9.51
C SER A 387 0.26 -5.87 -8.49
N ARG A 388 1.15 -4.98 -8.94
CA ARG A 388 2.07 -4.25 -8.04
C ARG A 388 1.34 -3.16 -7.26
N ALA A 389 0.44 -2.43 -7.95
CA ALA A 389 -0.40 -1.41 -7.31
C ALA A 389 -1.36 -2.03 -6.28
N ILE A 390 -1.97 -3.18 -6.62
CA ILE A 390 -2.83 -3.92 -5.69
C ILE A 390 -2.03 -4.42 -4.48
N LEU A 391 -0.82 -4.96 -4.68
CA LEU A 391 0.02 -5.40 -3.57
C LEU A 391 0.34 -4.26 -2.61
N HIS A 392 0.81 -3.12 -3.13
CA HIS A 392 1.13 -1.96 -2.30
C HIS A 392 -0.09 -1.43 -1.53
N ALA A 393 -1.25 -1.37 -2.18
CA ALA A 393 -2.50 -0.98 -1.52
C ALA A 393 -2.92 -1.99 -0.43
N SER A 394 -2.78 -3.29 -0.69
CA SER A 394 -3.04 -4.36 0.27
C SER A 394 -2.09 -4.31 1.47
N GLU A 395 -0.79 -4.12 1.27
CA GLU A 395 0.20 -3.94 2.34
C GLU A 395 -0.19 -2.79 3.26
N LYS A 396 -0.43 -1.60 2.70
CA LYS A 396 -0.83 -0.41 3.45
C LYS A 396 -2.12 -0.66 4.24
N ALA A 397 -3.13 -1.26 3.60
CA ALA A 397 -4.42 -1.52 4.24
C ALA A 397 -4.31 -2.57 5.36
N VAL A 398 -3.56 -3.66 5.16
CA VAL A 398 -3.40 -4.74 6.12
C VAL A 398 -2.60 -4.27 7.34
N VAL A 399 -1.51 -3.52 7.15
CA VAL A 399 -0.73 -2.92 8.25
C VAL A 399 -1.59 -1.93 9.05
N ALA A 400 -2.27 -1.02 8.35
CA ALA A 400 -3.16 -0.04 8.97
C ALA A 400 -4.26 -0.71 9.82
N TYR A 401 -4.91 -1.72 9.26
CA TYR A 401 -5.96 -2.47 9.92
C TYR A 401 -5.42 -3.26 11.12
N GLY A 402 -4.22 -3.85 10.99
CA GLY A 402 -3.53 -4.57 12.08
C GLY A 402 -3.26 -3.70 13.29
N HIS A 403 -2.74 -2.48 13.11
CA HIS A 403 -2.47 -1.56 14.22
C HIS A 403 -3.75 -1.07 14.90
N LEU A 404 -4.81 -0.77 14.15
CA LEU A 404 -6.09 -0.38 14.76
C LEU A 404 -6.75 -1.57 15.47
N PHE A 405 -6.66 -2.77 14.91
CA PHE A 405 -7.14 -3.98 15.57
C PHE A 405 -6.37 -4.23 16.88
N HIS A 406 -5.05 -4.13 16.86
CA HIS A 406 -4.21 -4.27 18.05
C HIS A 406 -4.53 -3.21 19.12
N LEU A 407 -4.81 -1.97 18.71
CA LEU A 407 -5.30 -0.91 19.59
C LEU A 407 -6.62 -1.30 20.26
N VAL A 408 -7.60 -1.78 19.48
CA VAL A 408 -8.90 -2.22 20.02
C VAL A 408 -8.74 -3.37 21.01
N ILE A 409 -7.98 -4.41 20.66
CA ILE A 409 -7.75 -5.56 21.56
C ILE A 409 -7.02 -5.14 22.84
N SER A 410 -6.06 -4.23 22.74
CA SER A 410 -5.35 -3.67 23.91
C SER A 410 -6.29 -2.86 24.80
N LEU A 411 -7.19 -2.06 24.22
CA LEU A 411 -8.22 -1.36 24.98
C LEU A 411 -9.22 -2.32 25.65
N CYS A 412 -9.67 -3.38 24.95
CA CYS A 412 -10.54 -4.41 25.51
C CYS A 412 -9.91 -5.19 26.67
N ARG A 413 -8.57 -5.29 26.74
CA ARG A 413 -7.86 -5.89 27.89
C ARG A 413 -8.02 -5.06 29.16
N THR A 414 -7.90 -3.73 29.02
CA THR A 414 -7.93 -2.82 30.16
C THR A 414 -9.35 -2.37 30.52
N ASP A 415 -10.26 -2.34 29.55
CA ASP A 415 -11.65 -1.93 29.75
C ASP A 415 -12.62 -3.02 29.23
N PRO A 416 -13.09 -3.94 30.11
CA PRO A 416 -13.99 -5.03 29.74
C PRO A 416 -15.36 -4.57 29.20
N HIS A 417 -15.78 -3.33 29.50
CA HIS A 417 -17.08 -2.82 29.04
C HIS A 417 -17.14 -2.68 27.53
N ILE A 418 -16.00 -2.46 26.87
CA ILE A 418 -15.89 -2.40 25.41
C ILE A 418 -16.30 -3.74 24.79
N LEU A 419 -15.74 -4.84 25.28
CA LEU A 419 -16.05 -6.18 24.79
C LEU A 419 -17.51 -6.56 25.11
N ALA A 420 -18.00 -6.17 26.29
CA ALA A 420 -19.39 -6.40 26.68
C ALA A 420 -20.37 -5.64 25.76
N ASP A 421 -20.12 -4.37 25.46
CA ASP A 421 -20.95 -3.59 24.53
C ASP A 421 -20.91 -4.16 23.11
N ALA A 422 -19.72 -4.51 22.60
CA ALA A 422 -19.56 -5.16 21.29
C ALA A 422 -20.41 -6.44 21.19
N THR A 423 -20.31 -7.29 22.22
CA THR A 423 -21.09 -8.53 22.32
C THR A 423 -22.59 -8.27 22.37
N ASN A 424 -23.03 -7.30 23.17
CA ASN A 424 -24.44 -6.94 23.32
C ASN A 424 -25.03 -6.34 22.04
N ARG A 425 -24.26 -5.53 21.29
CA ARG A 425 -24.67 -5.02 19.98
C ARG A 425 -24.85 -6.14 18.96
N LEU A 426 -23.91 -7.09 18.90
CA LEU A 426 -24.02 -8.25 18.02
C LEU A 426 -25.25 -9.12 18.35
N ARG A 427 -25.46 -9.47 19.63
CA ARG A 427 -26.64 -10.25 20.05
C ARG A 427 -27.94 -9.53 19.70
N ARG A 428 -28.05 -8.25 20.05
CA ARG A 428 -29.23 -7.45 19.69
C ARG A 428 -29.47 -7.47 18.18
N PHE A 429 -28.44 -7.30 17.36
CA PHE A 429 -28.61 -7.35 15.91
C PHE A 429 -29.09 -8.71 15.40
N ILE A 430 -28.56 -9.81 15.96
CA ILE A 430 -28.95 -11.18 15.61
C ILE A 430 -30.41 -11.44 16.02
N ASP A 431 -30.74 -11.18 17.29
CA ASP A 431 -31.99 -11.62 17.91
C ASP A 431 -33.18 -10.70 17.60
N ARG A 432 -32.92 -9.40 17.38
CA ARG A 432 -33.96 -8.37 17.29
C ARG A 432 -33.98 -7.67 15.93
N LYS A 433 -35.08 -7.78 15.18
CA LYS A 433 -35.24 -7.14 13.86
C LYS A 433 -35.23 -5.61 13.93
N ASP A 434 -35.76 -5.02 15.00
CA ASP A 434 -35.78 -3.56 15.23
C ASP A 434 -34.39 -2.99 15.54
N ALA A 435 -33.49 -3.80 16.10
CA ALA A 435 -32.10 -3.43 16.36
C ALA A 435 -31.22 -3.38 15.09
N ARG A 436 -31.73 -3.84 13.93
CA ARG A 436 -30.97 -3.88 12.65
C ARG A 436 -31.07 -2.57 11.85
N LEU A 437 -32.00 -1.70 12.24
CA LEU A 437 -32.28 -0.46 11.53
C LEU A 437 -31.06 0.46 11.46
N LYS A 438 -30.97 1.27 10.40
CA LYS A 438 -29.91 2.27 10.20
C LYS A 438 -29.84 3.28 11.36
N THR A 439 -30.93 3.45 12.09
CA THR A 439 -30.93 4.27 13.30
C THR A 439 -30.11 3.66 14.43
N GLN A 440 -30.14 2.33 14.58
CA GLN A 440 -29.45 1.60 15.64
C GLN A 440 -28.03 1.19 15.22
N VAL A 441 -27.87 0.75 13.97
CA VAL A 441 -26.58 0.37 13.39
C VAL A 441 -26.36 1.18 12.10
N PRO A 442 -25.79 2.40 12.19
CA PRO A 442 -25.62 3.27 11.03
C PRO A 442 -24.71 2.67 9.95
N ASP A 443 -23.63 2.01 10.39
CA ASP A 443 -22.63 1.37 9.54
C ASP A 443 -22.60 -0.15 9.80
N LEU A 444 -22.77 -0.94 8.74
CA LEU A 444 -22.71 -2.40 8.82
C LEU A 444 -21.27 -2.92 8.83
N GLY A 445 -20.30 -2.17 8.31
CA GLY A 445 -18.88 -2.51 8.39
C GLY A 445 -18.37 -2.49 9.82
N GLU A 446 -18.82 -1.54 10.64
CA GLU A 446 -18.52 -1.50 12.08
C GLU A 446 -18.97 -2.80 12.77
N LEU A 447 -20.11 -3.38 12.35
CA LEU A 447 -20.60 -4.66 12.89
C LEU A 447 -19.66 -5.83 12.57
N ILE A 448 -19.00 -5.82 11.41
CA ILE A 448 -17.98 -6.82 11.05
C ILE A 448 -16.73 -6.65 11.92
N VAL A 449 -16.34 -5.41 12.21
CA VAL A 449 -15.23 -5.12 13.15
C VAL A 449 -15.57 -5.63 14.55
N LEU A 450 -16.78 -5.37 15.05
CA LEU A 450 -17.23 -5.90 16.34
C LEU A 450 -17.19 -7.43 16.35
N MET A 451 -17.64 -8.06 15.26
CA MET A 451 -17.61 -9.52 15.12
C MET A 451 -16.18 -10.07 15.19
N MET A 452 -15.23 -9.42 14.53
CA MET A 452 -13.82 -9.79 14.60
C MET A 452 -13.27 -9.71 16.02
N VAL A 453 -13.57 -8.62 16.74
CA VAL A 453 -13.14 -8.44 18.14
C VAL A 453 -13.70 -9.53 19.03
N VAL A 454 -15.01 -9.83 18.95
CA VAL A 454 -15.66 -10.83 19.79
C VAL A 454 -15.19 -12.24 19.48
N VAL A 455 -14.92 -12.57 18.22
CA VAL A 455 -14.45 -13.90 17.84
C VAL A 455 -12.98 -14.11 18.21
N CYS A 456 -12.11 -13.10 18.04
CA CYS A 456 -10.70 -13.17 18.46
C CYS A 456 -10.52 -13.02 19.99
N ARG A 457 -11.53 -12.51 20.69
CA ARG A 457 -11.51 -12.33 22.15
C ARG A 457 -12.87 -12.72 22.74
N PRO A 458 -13.21 -14.02 22.78
CA PRO A 458 -14.52 -14.46 23.21
C PRO A 458 -14.78 -14.06 24.67
N PRO A 459 -15.95 -13.47 24.99
CA PRO A 459 -16.29 -13.06 26.34
C PRO A 459 -16.52 -14.28 27.24
N VAL A 460 -15.87 -14.29 28.41
CA VAL A 460 -16.04 -15.37 29.40
C VAL A 460 -17.45 -15.31 30.00
N GLY A 461 -18.18 -16.44 29.97
CA GLY A 461 -19.45 -16.59 30.70
C GLY A 461 -20.68 -15.92 30.09
N SER A 462 -20.60 -15.35 28.88
CA SER A 462 -21.75 -14.71 28.25
C SER A 462 -22.33 -15.59 27.13
N GLY A 463 -23.23 -16.52 27.47
CA GLY A 463 -24.05 -17.26 26.51
C GLY A 463 -23.29 -18.11 25.46
N PRO A 464 -23.98 -18.61 24.43
CA PRO A 464 -23.36 -19.37 23.36
C PRO A 464 -22.41 -18.49 22.54
N PRO A 465 -21.30 -19.06 22.01
CA PRO A 465 -20.33 -18.32 21.22
C PRO A 465 -20.99 -17.78 19.95
N ILE A 466 -20.80 -16.49 19.69
CA ILE A 466 -21.30 -15.83 18.47
C ILE A 466 -20.45 -16.31 17.29
N LYS A 467 -21.09 -16.89 16.27
CA LYS A 467 -20.43 -17.33 15.04
C LYS A 467 -20.95 -16.54 13.84
N TRP A 468 -20.14 -16.46 12.79
CA TRP A 468 -20.54 -15.76 11.54
C TRP A 468 -21.86 -16.32 10.98
N ALA A 469 -22.06 -17.64 11.08
CA ALA A 469 -23.30 -18.29 10.65
C ALA A 469 -24.58 -17.74 11.32
N ASN A 470 -24.48 -17.23 12.57
CA ASN A 470 -25.61 -16.61 13.26
C ASN A 470 -25.90 -15.19 12.75
N LEU A 471 -24.86 -14.48 12.31
CA LEU A 471 -24.94 -13.08 11.87
C LEU A 471 -25.23 -12.94 10.38
N ALA A 472 -24.72 -13.86 9.55
CA ALA A 472 -24.70 -13.75 8.09
C ALA A 472 -26.09 -13.51 7.48
N GLY A 473 -27.11 -14.26 7.91
CA GLY A 473 -28.48 -14.10 7.42
C GLY A 473 -29.06 -12.70 7.74
N PRO A 474 -29.19 -12.33 9.02
CA PRO A 474 -29.62 -10.99 9.45
C PRO A 474 -28.84 -9.84 8.81
N PHE A 475 -27.52 -10.02 8.66
CA PHE A 475 -26.63 -9.04 8.05
C PHE A 475 -26.93 -8.84 6.57
N LEU A 476 -26.97 -9.93 5.79
CA LEU A 476 -27.21 -9.88 4.36
C LEU A 476 -28.63 -9.39 4.03
N GLU A 477 -29.62 -9.74 4.85
CA GLU A 477 -30.99 -9.18 4.76
C GLU A 477 -30.93 -7.64 4.84
N GLU A 478 -30.25 -7.09 5.84
CA GLU A 478 -30.13 -5.64 6.01
C GLU A 478 -29.28 -4.99 4.90
N VAL A 479 -28.22 -5.65 4.42
CA VAL A 479 -27.43 -5.19 3.27
C VAL A 479 -28.33 -5.03 2.04
N LEU A 480 -29.12 -6.05 1.69
CA LEU A 480 -30.01 -6.01 0.54
C LEU A 480 -31.06 -4.90 0.68
N ILE A 481 -31.70 -4.76 1.85
CA ILE A 481 -32.70 -3.72 2.12
C ILE A 481 -32.11 -2.30 1.99
N ARG A 482 -30.91 -2.06 2.55
CA ARG A 482 -30.24 -0.75 2.46
C ARG A 482 -29.78 -0.44 1.04
N ASN A 483 -29.37 -1.46 0.29
CA ASN A 483 -28.84 -1.27 -1.06
C ASN A 483 -29.91 -0.91 -2.09
N VAL A 484 -31.19 -1.21 -1.83
CA VAL A 484 -32.33 -0.83 -2.70
C VAL A 484 -32.26 0.63 -3.15
N ARG A 485 -31.86 1.56 -2.27
CA ARG A 485 -31.73 2.98 -2.62
C ARG A 485 -30.82 3.21 -3.83
N TRP A 486 -29.68 2.52 -3.87
CA TRP A 486 -28.71 2.64 -4.95
C TRP A 486 -29.16 1.86 -6.19
N VAL A 487 -29.71 0.67 -5.99
CA VAL A 487 -30.28 -0.15 -7.08
C VAL A 487 -31.39 0.60 -7.83
N LEU A 488 -32.35 1.20 -7.12
CA LEU A 488 -33.46 1.93 -7.75
C LEU A 488 -33.05 3.29 -8.31
N LYS A 489 -31.92 3.87 -7.84
CA LYS A 489 -31.38 5.09 -8.44
C LYS A 489 -30.92 4.81 -9.88
N ASP A 490 -30.25 3.69 -10.10
CA ASP A 490 -29.68 3.34 -11.40
C ASP A 490 -30.67 2.54 -12.26
N SER A 491 -31.54 1.74 -11.61
CA SER A 491 -32.53 0.86 -12.25
C SER A 491 -33.93 0.99 -11.60
N PRO A 492 -34.65 2.12 -11.84
CA PRO A 492 -35.92 2.41 -11.17
C PRO A 492 -37.04 1.41 -11.46
N HIS A 493 -37.00 0.73 -12.61
CA HIS A 493 -38.01 -0.25 -13.03
C HIS A 493 -38.09 -1.48 -12.11
N LEU A 494 -37.06 -1.73 -11.29
CA LEU A 494 -37.06 -2.80 -10.28
C LEU A 494 -38.01 -2.51 -9.11
N GLU A 495 -38.56 -1.29 -9.01
CA GLU A 495 -39.60 -0.95 -8.03
C GLU A 495 -40.97 -1.58 -8.39
N VAL A 496 -41.18 -1.94 -9.65
CA VAL A 496 -42.40 -2.62 -10.11
C VAL A 496 -42.44 -4.05 -9.56
N MET A 497 -43.52 -4.43 -8.90
CA MET A 497 -43.68 -5.74 -8.24
C MET A 497 -44.29 -6.78 -9.19
N GLU A 498 -43.43 -7.54 -9.88
CA GLU A 498 -43.81 -8.69 -10.70
C GLU A 498 -44.17 -9.92 -9.86
N ARG A 499 -44.76 -10.94 -10.51
CA ARG A 499 -45.08 -12.23 -9.91
C ARG A 499 -44.14 -13.32 -10.44
N GLY A 500 -43.81 -14.30 -9.59
CA GLY A 500 -42.99 -15.45 -9.95
C GLY A 500 -41.48 -15.15 -10.04
N PRO A 501 -40.69 -16.10 -10.57
CA PRO A 501 -39.25 -15.94 -10.77
C PRO A 501 -38.93 -14.92 -11.87
N SER A 502 -37.92 -14.05 -11.64
CA SER A 502 -37.47 -13.07 -12.63
C SER A 502 -35.95 -13.07 -12.78
N ASP A 503 -35.45 -13.67 -13.86
CA ASP A 503 -34.01 -13.66 -14.18
C ASP A 503 -33.47 -12.24 -14.37
N TYR A 504 -34.29 -11.36 -14.93
CA TYR A 504 -33.97 -9.96 -15.08
C TYR A 504 -33.74 -9.26 -13.73
N ARG A 505 -34.67 -9.39 -12.78
CA ARG A 505 -34.51 -8.80 -11.44
C ARG A 505 -33.24 -9.32 -10.77
N LEU A 506 -32.99 -10.62 -10.85
CA LEU A 506 -31.82 -11.23 -10.25
C LEU A 506 -30.52 -10.65 -10.83
N ALA A 507 -30.40 -10.63 -12.16
CA ALA A 507 -29.21 -10.13 -12.84
C ALA A 507 -29.01 -8.63 -12.63
N GLU A 508 -30.05 -7.83 -12.87
CA GLU A 508 -29.99 -6.37 -12.78
C GLU A 508 -29.72 -5.91 -11.35
N THR A 509 -30.36 -6.55 -10.35
CA THR A 509 -30.07 -6.22 -8.94
C THR A 509 -28.64 -6.55 -8.57
N PHE A 510 -28.09 -7.68 -9.05
CA PHE A 510 -26.69 -8.02 -8.81
C PHE A 510 -25.75 -6.97 -9.39
N ASP A 511 -25.98 -6.61 -10.66
CA ASP A 511 -25.13 -5.68 -11.39
C ASP A 511 -25.11 -4.28 -10.77
N ARG A 512 -26.27 -3.77 -10.34
CA ARG A 512 -26.35 -2.50 -9.60
C ARG A 512 -25.84 -2.58 -8.16
N SER A 513 -25.66 -3.78 -7.63
CA SER A 513 -25.15 -4.00 -6.26
C SER A 513 -23.64 -4.27 -6.20
N ARG A 514 -22.94 -4.40 -7.34
CA ARG A 514 -21.54 -4.87 -7.39
C ARG A 514 -20.61 -4.18 -6.40
N THR A 515 -20.60 -2.84 -6.35
CA THR A 515 -19.72 -2.08 -5.44
C THR A 515 -20.03 -2.39 -3.97
N SER A 516 -21.30 -2.42 -3.57
CA SER A 516 -21.70 -2.75 -2.19
C SER A 516 -21.38 -4.21 -1.82
N LEU A 517 -21.60 -5.15 -2.74
CA LEU A 517 -21.33 -6.56 -2.52
C LEU A 517 -19.83 -6.82 -2.44
N ARG A 518 -19.02 -6.14 -3.26
CA ARG A 518 -17.56 -6.13 -3.16
C ARG A 518 -17.13 -5.66 -1.79
N LEU A 519 -17.63 -4.51 -1.32
CA LEU A 519 -17.28 -4.01 0.01
C LEU A 519 -17.56 -5.04 1.11
N VAL A 520 -18.71 -5.72 1.06
CA VAL A 520 -19.05 -6.81 1.99
C VAL A 520 -18.03 -7.97 1.90
N MET A 521 -17.68 -8.41 0.68
CA MET A 521 -16.70 -9.48 0.49
C MET A 521 -15.31 -9.10 0.99
N PHE A 522 -14.88 -7.84 0.78
CA PHE A 522 -13.63 -7.31 1.34
C PHE A 522 -13.65 -7.36 2.88
N GLN A 523 -14.70 -6.83 3.51
CA GLN A 523 -14.84 -6.84 4.98
C GLN A 523 -14.78 -8.27 5.56
N ILE A 524 -15.47 -9.22 4.91
CA ILE A 524 -15.46 -10.62 5.35
C ILE A 524 -14.09 -11.28 5.12
N SER A 525 -13.35 -10.87 4.08
CA SER A 525 -11.98 -11.36 3.84
C SER A 525 -11.02 -10.89 4.92
N PHE A 526 -11.11 -9.61 5.35
CA PHE A 526 -10.37 -9.12 6.52
C PHE A 526 -10.72 -9.90 7.77
N LEU A 527 -12.01 -10.08 8.07
CA LEU A 527 -12.48 -10.88 9.21
C LEU A 527 -11.86 -12.29 9.19
N ASP A 528 -11.93 -12.98 8.05
CA ASP A 528 -11.44 -14.35 7.93
C ASP A 528 -9.92 -14.46 8.03
N LEU A 529 -9.18 -13.60 7.35
CA LEU A 529 -7.71 -13.61 7.37
C LEU A 529 -7.19 -13.31 8.78
N PHE A 530 -7.72 -12.28 9.44
CA PHE A 530 -7.30 -11.94 10.81
C PHE A 530 -7.76 -12.98 11.83
N PHE A 531 -8.96 -13.57 11.67
CA PHE A 531 -9.38 -14.66 12.53
C PHE A 531 -8.50 -15.90 12.39
N LYS A 532 -8.15 -16.30 11.16
CA LYS A 532 -7.23 -17.42 10.92
C LYS A 532 -5.83 -17.17 11.47
N ALA A 533 -5.34 -15.94 11.37
CA ALA A 533 -4.02 -15.56 11.85
C ALA A 533 -3.94 -15.48 13.39
N TYR A 534 -4.94 -14.87 14.04
CA TYR A 534 -4.84 -14.47 15.45
C TYR A 534 -5.97 -15.00 16.35
N GLY A 535 -6.97 -15.69 15.81
CA GLY A 535 -8.09 -16.21 16.57
C GLY A 535 -7.71 -17.27 17.60
N SER A 536 -6.63 -18.03 17.33
CA SER A 536 -6.08 -19.01 18.29
C SER A 536 -5.15 -18.38 19.31
N ASP A 537 -4.37 -17.38 18.90
CA ASP A 537 -3.38 -16.73 19.74
C ASP A 537 -3.16 -15.27 19.30
N ILE A 538 -3.78 -14.36 20.06
CA ILE A 538 -3.67 -12.91 19.81
C ILE A 538 -2.32 -12.34 20.24
N SER A 539 -1.56 -13.06 21.08
CA SER A 539 -0.24 -12.60 21.55
C SER A 539 0.77 -12.51 20.42
N ARG A 540 0.57 -13.24 19.31
CA ARG A 540 1.37 -13.13 18.08
C ARG A 540 1.34 -11.70 17.52
N LEU A 541 0.19 -11.02 17.59
CA LEU A 541 0.05 -9.63 17.16
C LEU A 541 0.74 -8.66 18.13
N ASP A 542 0.62 -8.93 19.44
CA ASP A 542 1.26 -8.13 20.49
C ASP A 542 2.79 -8.18 20.39
N ASN A 543 3.34 -9.39 20.23
CA ASN A 543 4.77 -9.65 20.13
C ASN A 543 5.38 -9.05 18.85
N ASN A 544 4.55 -8.88 17.81
CA ASN A 544 4.94 -8.25 16.55
C ASN A 544 4.59 -6.75 16.48
N TYR A 545 4.46 -6.09 17.63
CA TYR A 545 4.24 -4.64 17.73
C TYR A 545 2.95 -4.11 17.05
N GLY A 546 1.94 -4.97 16.88
CA GLY A 546 0.72 -4.66 16.12
C GLY A 546 0.87 -4.81 14.59
N PHE A 547 2.05 -5.19 14.09
CA PHE A 547 2.22 -5.51 12.69
C PHE A 547 1.60 -6.88 12.37
N PRO A 548 0.88 -7.00 11.25
CA PRO A 548 0.37 -8.29 10.80
C PRO A 548 1.50 -9.23 10.33
N GLU A 549 1.24 -10.54 10.27
CA GLU A 549 2.19 -11.51 9.69
C GLU A 549 2.51 -11.14 8.24
N LYS A 550 3.74 -11.44 7.82
CA LYS A 550 4.30 -10.98 6.55
C LYS A 550 3.53 -11.48 5.34
N GLU A 551 2.85 -12.62 5.47
CA GLU A 551 2.11 -13.30 4.41
C GLU A 551 0.67 -12.77 4.23
N LEU A 552 0.15 -11.97 5.19
CA LEU A 552 -1.24 -11.48 5.11
C LEU A 552 -1.48 -10.54 3.92
N PRO A 553 -0.57 -9.60 3.57
CA PRO A 553 -0.70 -8.78 2.37
C PRO A 553 -0.81 -9.59 1.08
N GLU A 554 0.05 -10.59 0.84
CA GLU A 554 -0.05 -11.41 -0.38
C GLU A 554 -1.35 -12.21 -0.42
N ARG A 555 -1.77 -12.80 0.70
CA ARG A 555 -3.07 -13.48 0.81
C ARG A 555 -4.23 -12.51 0.52
N MET A 556 -4.14 -11.26 0.99
CA MET A 556 -5.15 -10.25 0.67
C MET A 556 -5.21 -9.95 -0.84
N VAL A 557 -4.07 -9.93 -1.54
CA VAL A 557 -4.05 -9.78 -3.01
C VAL A 557 -4.76 -10.95 -3.70
N GLU A 558 -4.59 -12.18 -3.21
CA GLU A 558 -5.30 -13.35 -3.72
C GLU A 558 -6.82 -13.22 -3.50
N GLU A 559 -7.22 -12.84 -2.28
CA GLU A 559 -8.62 -12.60 -1.93
C GLU A 559 -9.25 -11.51 -2.81
N VAL A 560 -8.50 -10.42 -3.09
CA VAL A 560 -8.91 -9.36 -4.02
C VAL A 560 -9.15 -9.92 -5.42
N LYS A 561 -8.21 -10.69 -5.98
CA LYS A 561 -8.35 -11.27 -7.31
C LYS A 561 -9.60 -12.14 -7.41
N GLU A 562 -9.89 -12.95 -6.39
CA GLU A 562 -11.09 -13.77 -6.35
C GLU A 562 -12.37 -12.94 -6.23
N ILE A 563 -12.37 -11.87 -5.43
CA ILE A 563 -13.53 -10.95 -5.30
C ILE A 563 -13.91 -10.36 -6.66
N TYR A 564 -12.94 -9.99 -7.49
CA TYR A 564 -13.21 -9.36 -8.78
C TYR A 564 -13.71 -10.32 -9.86
N LYS A 565 -13.50 -11.65 -9.68
CA LYS A 565 -14.06 -12.68 -10.55
C LYS A 565 -15.54 -12.95 -10.30
N ILE A 566 -16.07 -12.60 -9.12
CA ILE A 566 -17.43 -12.92 -8.72
C ILE A 566 -18.44 -12.05 -9.46
N ASN A 567 -19.31 -12.70 -10.23
CA ASN A 567 -20.34 -12.06 -11.05
C ASN A 567 -21.75 -12.69 -10.93
N THR A 568 -21.95 -13.62 -9.98
CA THR A 568 -23.25 -14.27 -9.75
C THR A 568 -23.62 -14.33 -8.26
N TRP A 569 -24.92 -14.42 -7.98
CA TRP A 569 -25.44 -14.56 -6.60
C TRP A 569 -24.94 -15.81 -5.86
N PRO A 570 -24.96 -17.02 -6.44
CA PRO A 570 -24.45 -18.20 -5.74
C PRO A 570 -22.97 -18.07 -5.40
N ALA A 571 -22.15 -17.55 -6.32
CA ALA A 571 -20.74 -17.30 -6.06
C ALA A 571 -20.54 -16.27 -4.93
N PHE A 572 -21.33 -15.20 -4.92
CA PHE A 572 -21.34 -14.23 -3.82
C PHE A 572 -21.72 -14.89 -2.48
N PHE A 573 -22.80 -15.68 -2.41
CA PHE A 573 -23.22 -16.35 -1.18
C PHE A 573 -22.18 -17.33 -0.65
N THR A 574 -21.54 -18.10 -1.52
CA THR A 574 -20.41 -18.96 -1.18
C THR A 574 -19.26 -18.15 -0.60
N ARG A 575 -18.90 -17.03 -1.25
CA ARG A 575 -17.80 -16.16 -0.82
C ARG A 575 -18.02 -15.57 0.56
N VAL A 576 -19.24 -15.12 0.86
CA VAL A 576 -19.62 -14.58 2.18
C VAL A 576 -20.02 -15.67 3.18
N ARG A 577 -19.80 -16.95 2.85
CA ARG A 577 -20.09 -18.13 3.70
C ARG A 577 -21.53 -18.21 4.19
N PHE A 578 -22.48 -17.83 3.33
CA PHE A 578 -23.90 -17.94 3.59
C PHE A 578 -24.51 -19.13 2.82
N THR A 579 -24.34 -20.33 3.38
CA THR A 579 -24.73 -21.60 2.74
C THR A 579 -26.22 -21.68 2.42
N GLN A 580 -27.08 -21.12 3.28
CA GLN A 580 -28.53 -21.07 3.05
C GLN A 580 -28.88 -20.32 1.76
N GLY A 581 -28.10 -19.29 1.38
CA GLY A 581 -28.34 -18.48 0.19
C GLY A 581 -28.08 -19.24 -1.11
N VAL A 582 -27.15 -20.19 -1.11
CA VAL A 582 -26.84 -21.02 -2.30
C VAL A 582 -28.03 -21.91 -2.67
N ALA A 583 -28.81 -22.33 -1.68
CA ALA A 583 -30.01 -23.14 -1.88
C ALA A 583 -31.26 -22.33 -2.26
N PHE A 584 -31.14 -21.01 -2.48
CA PHE A 584 -32.29 -20.22 -2.91
C PHE A 584 -32.61 -20.49 -4.38
N GLY A 585 -33.80 -21.04 -4.65
CA GLY A 585 -34.36 -21.09 -5.98
C GLY A 585 -34.66 -19.69 -6.52
N LYS A 586 -34.75 -19.55 -7.85
CA LYS A 586 -35.02 -18.28 -8.55
C LYS A 586 -36.28 -17.57 -8.02
N GLU A 587 -37.34 -18.33 -7.76
CA GLU A 587 -38.60 -17.80 -7.26
C GLU A 587 -38.45 -17.21 -5.86
N LYS A 588 -38.01 -18.02 -4.89
CA LYS A 588 -37.76 -17.59 -3.51
C LYS A 588 -36.86 -16.35 -3.45
N PHE A 589 -35.80 -16.30 -4.24
CA PHE A 589 -34.89 -15.16 -4.19
C PHE A 589 -35.45 -13.92 -4.87
N SER A 590 -36.24 -14.07 -5.94
CA SER A 590 -37.00 -12.97 -6.53
C SER A 590 -38.01 -12.38 -5.54
N ASP A 591 -38.69 -13.23 -4.76
CA ASP A 591 -39.55 -12.79 -3.65
C ASP A 591 -38.78 -12.00 -2.61
N MET A 592 -37.62 -12.50 -2.16
CA MET A 592 -36.79 -11.82 -1.16
C MET A 592 -36.33 -10.44 -1.63
N LEU A 593 -35.95 -10.29 -2.90
CA LEU A 593 -35.58 -8.98 -3.46
C LEU A 593 -36.78 -8.02 -3.53
N ARG A 594 -37.97 -8.52 -3.86
CA ARG A 594 -39.21 -7.71 -3.81
C ARG A 594 -39.54 -7.27 -2.39
N ASP A 595 -39.40 -8.17 -1.42
CA ASP A 595 -39.65 -7.86 -0.02
C ASP A 595 -38.60 -6.90 0.55
N ALA A 596 -37.35 -6.96 0.07
CA ALA A 596 -36.33 -5.97 0.38
C ALA A 596 -36.74 -4.56 -0.11
N VAL A 597 -37.31 -4.46 -1.33
CA VAL A 597 -37.84 -3.18 -1.85
C VAL A 597 -38.99 -2.68 -0.98
N LYS A 598 -40.00 -3.51 -0.69
CA LYS A 598 -41.13 -3.13 0.20
C LYS A 598 -40.65 -2.69 1.58
N THR A 599 -39.71 -3.43 2.17
CA THR A 599 -39.17 -3.14 3.51
C THR A 599 -38.34 -1.86 3.51
N SER A 600 -37.55 -1.63 2.46
CA SER A 600 -36.79 -0.40 2.27
C SER A 600 -37.71 0.83 2.17
N ALA A 601 -38.86 0.70 1.51
CA ALA A 601 -39.89 1.73 1.44
C ALA A 601 -40.52 1.98 2.82
N GLY A 602 -40.94 0.92 3.52
CA GLY A 602 -41.53 1.03 4.86
C GLY A 602 -40.57 1.66 5.89
N ARG A 603 -39.27 1.42 5.75
CA ARG A 603 -38.21 2.01 6.59
C ARG A 603 -37.70 3.37 6.10
N ARG A 604 -38.26 3.90 5.01
CA ARG A 604 -37.88 5.20 4.41
C ARG A 604 -36.40 5.29 4.01
N TYR A 605 -35.80 4.18 3.57
CA TYR A 605 -34.44 4.19 3.04
C TYR A 605 -34.38 4.75 1.61
N HIS A 606 -35.48 4.67 0.87
CA HIS A 606 -35.69 5.33 -0.42
C HIS A 606 -37.10 5.95 -0.47
N ASN A 607 -37.31 6.84 -1.46
CA ASN A 607 -38.61 7.46 -1.72
C ASN A 607 -39.37 6.61 -2.74
N VAL A 608 -40.59 6.21 -2.40
CA VAL A 608 -41.45 5.40 -3.27
C VAL A 608 -41.91 6.21 -4.48
N ALA A 609 -41.86 5.62 -5.67
CA ALA A 609 -42.39 6.23 -6.88
C ALA A 609 -43.92 6.39 -6.79
N PRO A 610 -44.46 7.54 -7.22
CA PRO A 610 -45.92 7.72 -7.27
C PRO A 610 -46.55 6.77 -8.30
N SER A 611 -47.84 6.44 -8.10
CA SER A 611 -48.55 5.42 -8.90
C SER A 611 -48.51 5.66 -10.41
N ASN A 612 -48.57 6.92 -10.85
CA ASN A 612 -48.43 7.30 -12.26
C ASN A 612 -47.05 6.93 -12.83
N ARG A 613 -45.98 7.15 -12.06
CA ARG A 613 -44.61 6.78 -12.43
C ARG A 613 -44.42 5.26 -12.45
N LEU A 614 -45.01 4.53 -11.51
CA LEU A 614 -44.96 3.06 -11.48
C LEU A 614 -45.59 2.43 -12.75
N ASN A 615 -46.71 2.96 -13.23
CA ASN A 615 -47.33 2.51 -14.48
C ASN A 615 -46.40 2.71 -15.69
N LEU A 616 -45.71 3.85 -15.74
CA LEU A 616 -44.76 4.16 -16.81
C LEU A 616 -43.52 3.25 -16.75
N LEU A 617 -43.01 3.00 -15.54
CA LEU A 617 -41.91 2.06 -15.28
C LEU A 617 -42.27 0.62 -15.65
N GLN A 618 -43.53 0.21 -15.52
CA GLN A 618 -43.97 -1.13 -15.93
C GLN A 618 -43.86 -1.33 -17.46
N GLY A 619 -44.17 -0.29 -18.24
CA GLY A 619 -43.94 -0.31 -19.69
C GLY A 619 -42.44 -0.38 -20.05
N GLN A 620 -41.61 0.42 -19.37
CA GLN A 620 -40.17 0.41 -19.58
C GLN A 620 -39.54 -0.93 -19.20
N ARG A 621 -39.97 -1.51 -18.07
CA ARG A 621 -39.50 -2.82 -17.60
C ARG A 621 -39.68 -3.89 -18.67
N ARG A 622 -40.87 -4.00 -19.25
CA ARG A 622 -41.16 -4.99 -20.30
C ARG A 622 -40.20 -4.86 -21.48
N ARG A 623 -39.91 -3.64 -21.93
CA ARG A 623 -38.94 -3.39 -23.00
C ARG A 623 -37.54 -3.85 -22.63
N VAL A 624 -37.07 -3.53 -21.42
CA VAL A 624 -35.73 -3.92 -20.98
C VAL A 624 -35.63 -5.43 -20.73
N GLU A 625 -36.69 -6.06 -20.23
CA GLU A 625 -36.76 -7.53 -20.10
C GLU A 625 -36.69 -8.23 -21.46
N GLU A 626 -37.43 -7.73 -22.47
CA GLU A 626 -37.36 -8.23 -23.85
C GLU A 626 -35.96 -8.03 -24.45
N GLU A 627 -35.33 -6.87 -24.24
CA GLU A 627 -33.97 -6.60 -24.70
C GLU A 627 -32.94 -7.53 -24.04
N SER A 628 -33.05 -7.74 -22.73
CA SER A 628 -32.20 -8.66 -21.97
C SER A 628 -32.38 -10.11 -22.43
N ALA A 629 -33.61 -10.55 -22.67
CA ALA A 629 -33.91 -11.87 -23.23
C ALA A 629 -33.30 -12.05 -24.62
N ARG A 630 -33.36 -11.02 -25.50
CA ARG A 630 -32.73 -11.03 -26.82
C ARG A 630 -31.20 -11.05 -26.76
N ARG A 631 -30.58 -10.42 -25.75
CA ARG A 631 -29.12 -10.48 -25.54
C ARG A 631 -28.68 -11.89 -25.12
N LEU A 632 -29.42 -12.51 -24.21
CA LEU A 632 -29.19 -13.89 -23.78
C LEU A 632 -29.34 -14.87 -24.95
N SER A 633 -30.38 -14.74 -25.77
CA SER A 633 -30.57 -15.61 -26.93
C SER A 633 -29.44 -15.47 -27.97
N LYS A 634 -28.93 -14.25 -28.18
CA LYS A 634 -27.79 -14.00 -29.07
C LYS A 634 -26.48 -14.57 -28.52
N SER A 635 -26.20 -14.44 -27.22
CA SER A 635 -24.97 -15.01 -26.64
C SER A 635 -24.95 -16.53 -26.68
N THR A 636 -26.12 -17.18 -26.53
CA THR A 636 -26.25 -18.63 -26.65
C THR A 636 -26.06 -19.11 -28.09
N GLN A 637 -26.52 -18.36 -29.10
CA GLN A 637 -26.27 -18.69 -30.51
C GLN A 637 -24.80 -18.52 -30.92
N SER A 638 -24.08 -17.51 -30.42
CA SER A 638 -22.65 -17.34 -30.73
C SER A 638 -21.73 -18.35 -30.03
N ASN A 639 -22.13 -18.92 -28.89
CA ASN A 639 -21.42 -20.03 -28.25
C ASN A 639 -21.72 -21.41 -28.86
N LEU A 640 -22.69 -21.50 -29.78
CA LEU A 640 -23.01 -22.70 -30.56
C LEU A 640 -22.38 -22.66 -31.97
N MET A 641 -21.74 -21.54 -32.35
CA MET A 641 -21.03 -21.35 -33.62
C MET A 641 -19.48 -21.27 -33.46
N LEU A 642 -18.98 -21.47 -32.25
CA LEU A 642 -17.57 -21.73 -31.91
C LEU A 642 -17.49 -23.15 -31.36
#